data_AF-A0A139PNM6-F1
#
_entry.id   AF-A0A139PNM6-F1
#
_cell.length_a   1.000
_cell.length_b   1.000
_cell.length_c   1.000
_cell.angle_alpha   90.00
_cell.angle_beta   90.00
_cell.angle_gamma   90.00
#
_symmetry.space_group_name_H-M   'P 1'
#
loop_
_entity.id
_entity.type
_entity.pdbx_description
1 polymer ?
#
loop_
_entity_poly.entity_id
_entity_poly.type
_entity_poly.pdbx_seq_one_letter_code
_entity_poly.pdbx_strand_id
1 'polypeptide(L)'
;MVEKNVDLLVSSKLKEQGYTDNDINYGYSLPSTGNKDFTPDKGTEYNSKSGKKTRAEFEFLIFAGGGKQKTEQLILIEDKDSSDKLGSEKDITNKKKLYQLAVTDGFFYAYDLLSKTEKVKSILVLAVAGDKLKTSAIFVYKNSEIIDKYSKYSPIKVDDEISYIFLEKWNDWEQLSIDNFHTYLNEEILGLNSPDNEINLAHIRTVAGKLSNTIDKRLKLDPFKRLLLVSGLLLGINEDEDLIKSFKKPYGAQDLYNRIEAALPESKFSSDKKQQLLNSFSFIKDDKKITTELPSKNKDKKEYPLDIIAKELSKDSRIGYSILDLMKQSSHIDLLGNLFDVFTKYMSVGGASGDIVLTPSHITKFMAEVIDVSPTDYVIDITVGTAGFLISAMTVMDEKVDNNASLTVREKNKQKKLIKENQLWGIEYDSNMYATAVTNMLLHGDGKSHIFHGDSENRRDLTSGKSFDEIFEDVQFDKLLFNPPYDNQDKFVKNGLDILRKGGKAAIIIPKQTFNKGGKVVDEIFESHRLEAVFDLPVGQFKKKSGTVGTDVAIFIFTAHEPHDFKKDYVTFIKLLKDEVGTKGNLKGVASTKTDRIYKRMLEFAQSGYRDLSILKNRAYFAEPLTVLLEKGKYMYRNYEPKPDIIPTEEDFMETVGEYLEFLLMESYRIMEEEADDDI
;
A
#
# COMPACT_ATOMS: atom_id res chain seq x y z
N MET A 1 14.82 -32.21 50.65
CA MET A 1 14.66 -31.36 49.45
C MET A 1 13.36 -30.62 49.65
N VAL A 2 13.41 -29.29 49.69
CA VAL A 2 12.22 -28.44 49.88
C VAL A 2 11.37 -28.59 48.61
N GLU A 3 10.17 -29.14 48.72
CA GLU A 3 9.15 -29.06 47.67
C GLU A 3 8.95 -27.58 47.34
N LYS A 4 9.40 -27.15 46.17
CA LYS A 4 9.14 -25.80 45.69
C LYS A 4 7.67 -25.79 45.25
N ASN A 5 6.80 -25.17 46.05
CA ASN A 5 5.43 -24.83 45.65
C ASN A 5 5.49 -24.16 44.25
N VAL A 6 4.64 -24.59 43.31
CA VAL A 6 4.59 -24.06 41.93
C VAL A 6 4.40 -22.54 41.94
N ASP A 7 3.67 -22.00 42.91
CA ASP A 7 3.54 -20.56 43.17
C ASP A 7 4.90 -19.85 43.27
N LEU A 8 5.85 -20.42 44.01
CA LEU A 8 7.18 -19.84 44.22
C LEU A 8 8.00 -19.86 42.93
N LEU A 9 7.81 -20.89 42.11
CA LEU A 9 8.47 -21.01 40.82
C LEU A 9 7.91 -19.99 39.81
N VAL A 10 6.59 -19.81 39.75
CA VAL A 10 5.93 -18.79 38.93
C VAL A 10 6.34 -17.39 39.39
N SER A 11 6.29 -17.12 40.70
CA SER A 11 6.73 -15.83 41.26
C SER A 11 8.20 -15.53 40.94
N SER A 12 9.09 -16.53 41.06
CA SER A 12 10.50 -16.39 40.66
C SER A 12 10.62 -16.06 39.17
N LYS A 13 9.86 -16.73 38.31
CA LYS A 13 9.84 -16.48 36.86
C LYS A 13 9.38 -15.07 36.54
N LEU A 14 8.32 -14.57 37.18
CA LEU A 14 7.84 -13.21 36.99
C LEU A 14 8.88 -12.17 37.43
N LYS A 15 9.57 -12.41 38.56
CA LYS A 15 10.65 -11.54 39.04
C LYS A 15 11.83 -11.50 38.08
N GLU A 16 12.17 -12.62 37.43
CA GLU A 16 13.16 -12.65 36.34
C GLU A 16 12.77 -11.74 35.16
N GLN A 17 11.46 -11.54 34.92
CA GLN A 17 10.95 -10.68 33.85
C GLN A 17 10.75 -9.21 34.26
N GLY A 18 11.19 -8.84 35.47
CA GLY A 18 11.14 -7.46 35.96
C GLY A 18 9.88 -7.09 36.75
N TYR A 19 8.96 -8.03 37.00
CA TYR A 19 7.82 -7.77 37.87
C TYR A 19 8.22 -7.73 39.34
N THR A 20 7.75 -6.70 40.06
CA THR A 20 7.90 -6.60 41.51
C THR A 20 6.67 -7.16 42.23
N ASP A 21 6.76 -7.38 43.54
CA ASP A 21 5.61 -7.80 44.35
C ASP A 21 4.46 -6.78 44.33
N ASN A 22 4.73 -5.51 43.97
CA ASN A 22 3.69 -4.48 43.80
C ASN A 22 2.98 -4.57 42.45
N ASP A 23 3.59 -5.21 41.46
CA ASP A 23 3.01 -5.39 40.13
C ASP A 23 2.09 -6.64 40.05
N ILE A 24 2.28 -7.55 41.00
CA ILE A 24 1.61 -8.85 41.06
C ILE A 24 0.52 -8.80 42.12
N ASN A 25 -0.73 -9.08 41.72
CA ASN A 25 -1.81 -9.32 42.67
C ASN A 25 -1.90 -10.82 42.95
N TYR A 26 -1.19 -11.26 43.99
CA TYR A 26 -1.21 -12.66 44.43
C TYR A 26 -2.39 -12.92 45.38
N GLY A 27 -3.23 -13.90 45.05
CA GLY A 27 -4.20 -14.51 45.99
C GLY A 27 -5.34 -13.63 46.54
N TYR A 28 -5.71 -12.50 45.93
CA TYR A 28 -6.78 -11.64 46.49
C TYR A 28 -7.77 -10.96 45.53
N SER A 29 -8.95 -10.80 46.11
CA SER A 29 -10.16 -10.06 45.77
C SER A 29 -9.94 -8.61 45.27
N LEU A 30 -10.49 -8.21 44.12
CA LEU A 30 -10.46 -6.83 43.60
C LEU A 30 -11.31 -5.83 44.45
N PRO A 31 -10.80 -4.64 44.86
CA PRO A 31 -9.45 -4.11 44.67
C PRO A 31 -8.44 -4.72 45.66
N SER A 32 -7.23 -4.98 45.18
CA SER A 32 -6.15 -5.64 45.93
C SER A 32 -5.30 -4.62 46.73
N THR A 33 -4.45 -5.16 47.62
CA THR A 33 -3.53 -4.37 48.46
C THR A 33 -2.24 -3.95 47.76
N GLY A 34 -1.85 -4.63 46.68
CA GLY A 34 -0.65 -4.35 45.89
C GLY A 34 -0.88 -3.32 44.79
N ASN A 35 -1.58 -3.70 43.72
CA ASN A 35 -1.88 -2.82 42.58
C ASN A 35 -3.35 -2.35 42.58
N LYS A 36 -3.58 -1.02 42.59
CA LYS A 36 -4.92 -0.41 42.61
C LYS A 36 -5.43 0.08 41.25
N ASP A 37 -4.75 -0.25 40.15
CA ASP A 37 -5.04 0.25 38.80
C ASP A 37 -6.43 -0.15 38.30
N PHE A 38 -6.98 -1.27 38.80
CA PHE A 38 -8.36 -1.66 38.55
C PHE A 38 -9.16 -1.76 39.85
N THR A 39 -10.25 -1.01 39.89
CA THR A 39 -11.30 -1.16 40.89
C THR A 39 -12.57 -1.60 40.19
N PRO A 40 -13.20 -2.71 40.63
CA PRO A 40 -14.49 -3.15 40.14
C PRO A 40 -15.56 -2.07 40.24
N ASP A 41 -16.50 -2.09 39.30
CA ASP A 41 -17.65 -1.23 39.40
C ASP A 41 -18.49 -1.60 40.63
N LYS A 42 -19.02 -0.59 41.31
CA LYS A 42 -19.70 -0.75 42.59
C LYS A 42 -20.95 -1.63 42.42
N GLY A 43 -20.99 -2.77 43.11
CA GLY A 43 -22.11 -3.71 43.09
C GLY A 43 -21.92 -4.90 42.14
N THR A 44 -20.81 -4.98 41.41
CA THR A 44 -20.47 -6.13 40.56
C THR A 44 -19.81 -7.24 41.37
N GLU A 45 -20.40 -8.43 41.36
CA GLU A 45 -19.84 -9.65 41.97
C GLU A 45 -19.10 -10.49 40.93
N TYR A 46 -17.95 -11.05 41.31
CA TYR A 46 -17.17 -11.94 40.47
C TYR A 46 -17.11 -13.34 41.06
N ASN A 47 -16.80 -14.32 40.23
CA ASN A 47 -16.62 -15.68 40.69
C ASN A 47 -15.23 -15.85 41.34
N SER A 48 -15.13 -16.70 42.37
CA SER A 48 -13.89 -16.94 43.12
C SER A 48 -13.52 -18.42 43.19
N LYS A 49 -12.26 -18.67 43.52
CA LYS A 49 -11.70 -20.00 43.82
C LYS A 49 -12.42 -20.71 44.96
N SER A 50 -12.85 -19.94 45.96
CA SER A 50 -13.61 -20.49 47.08
C SER A 50 -15.07 -20.85 46.75
N GLY A 51 -15.50 -20.72 45.49
CA GLY A 51 -16.88 -21.01 45.05
C GLY A 51 -17.91 -20.00 45.59
N LYS A 52 -17.45 -18.92 46.22
CA LYS A 52 -18.28 -17.83 46.74
C LYS A 52 -18.40 -16.73 45.70
N LYS A 53 -19.56 -16.07 45.63
CA LYS A 53 -19.71 -14.83 44.87
C LYS A 53 -19.10 -13.70 45.70
N THR A 54 -17.80 -13.50 45.54
CA THR A 54 -17.01 -12.50 46.28
C THR A 54 -16.20 -11.67 45.27
N ARG A 55 -15.28 -10.81 45.74
CA ARG A 55 -14.38 -10.11 44.82
C ARG A 55 -13.38 -11.15 44.25
N ALA A 56 -13.25 -11.24 42.94
CA ALA A 56 -12.56 -12.32 42.22
C ALA A 56 -11.21 -12.75 42.84
N GLU A 57 -10.99 -14.05 43.00
CA GLU A 57 -9.73 -14.63 43.54
C GLU A 57 -8.96 -15.31 42.40
N PHE A 58 -7.77 -14.79 42.09
CA PHE A 58 -6.85 -15.30 41.07
C PHE A 58 -5.53 -15.73 41.75
N GLU A 59 -4.77 -16.69 41.20
CA GLU A 59 -3.41 -16.96 41.75
C GLU A 59 -2.50 -15.75 41.46
N PHE A 60 -2.35 -15.38 40.18
CA PHE A 60 -1.60 -14.18 39.81
C PHE A 60 -2.42 -13.34 38.82
N LEU A 61 -2.56 -12.05 39.10
CA LEU A 61 -3.12 -11.08 38.15
C LEU A 61 -2.19 -9.88 37.99
N ILE A 62 -1.81 -9.62 36.75
CA ILE A 62 -0.84 -8.59 36.36
C ILE A 62 -1.50 -7.66 35.34
N PHE A 63 -1.32 -6.36 35.54
CA PHE A 63 -1.73 -5.33 34.59
C PHE A 63 -0.64 -5.14 33.57
N ALA A 64 -0.94 -5.45 32.31
CA ALA A 64 0.04 -5.38 31.24
C ALA A 64 -0.13 -4.07 30.45
N GLY A 65 0.99 -3.43 30.12
CA GLY A 65 1.02 -2.21 29.31
C GLY A 65 1.38 -0.92 30.06
N GLY A 66 1.89 0.05 29.32
CA GLY A 66 2.30 1.36 29.82
C GLY A 66 1.21 2.44 29.73
N GLY A 67 1.26 3.42 30.63
CA GLY A 67 0.45 4.64 30.53
C GLY A 67 -1.07 4.42 30.58
N LYS A 68 -1.79 4.92 29.57
CA LYS A 68 -3.27 4.92 29.55
C LYS A 68 -3.90 3.55 29.22
N GLN A 69 -3.15 2.62 28.63
CA GLN A 69 -3.65 1.29 28.23
C GLN A 69 -3.43 0.20 29.27
N LYS A 70 -2.78 0.51 30.39
CA LYS A 70 -2.41 -0.44 31.46
C LYS A 70 -3.57 -1.29 32.01
N THR A 71 -4.81 -0.83 31.86
CA THR A 71 -6.02 -1.55 32.35
C THR A 71 -6.82 -2.25 31.25
N GLU A 72 -6.41 -2.11 29.98
CA GLU A 72 -7.10 -2.72 28.84
C GLU A 72 -6.60 -4.15 28.57
N GLN A 73 -5.38 -4.48 28.98
CA GLN A 73 -4.74 -5.78 28.78
C GLN A 73 -4.23 -6.35 30.12
N LEU A 74 -4.52 -7.61 30.39
CA LEU A 74 -4.12 -8.30 31.62
C LEU A 74 -3.39 -9.60 31.33
N ILE A 75 -2.53 -10.01 32.25
CA ILE A 75 -2.02 -11.38 32.34
C ILE A 75 -2.63 -12.01 33.59
N LEU A 76 -3.28 -13.16 33.41
CA LEU A 76 -3.82 -13.98 34.48
C LEU A 76 -3.06 -15.29 34.50
N ILE A 77 -2.44 -15.67 35.62
CA ILE A 77 -1.78 -16.97 35.74
C ILE A 77 -2.56 -17.81 36.74
N GLU A 78 -2.86 -19.03 36.31
CA GLU A 78 -3.49 -20.05 37.12
C GLU A 78 -2.60 -21.28 37.09
N ASP A 79 -2.16 -21.75 38.25
CA ASP A 79 -1.28 -22.91 38.35
C ASP A 79 -1.86 -24.07 39.15
N LYS A 80 -1.27 -25.25 38.95
CA LYS A 80 -1.56 -26.50 39.69
C LYS A 80 -0.25 -27.24 39.99
N ASP A 81 -0.16 -27.82 41.19
CA ASP A 81 1.03 -28.56 41.63
C ASP A 81 1.41 -29.74 40.73
N SER A 82 0.43 -30.42 40.15
CA SER A 82 0.66 -31.67 39.41
C SER A 82 0.54 -31.45 37.91
N SER A 83 1.53 -31.95 37.15
CA SER A 83 1.65 -31.69 35.72
C SER A 83 0.52 -32.29 34.86
N ASP A 84 -0.22 -33.27 35.37
CA ASP A 84 -1.42 -33.86 34.75
C ASP A 84 -2.67 -32.97 34.88
N LYS A 85 -2.62 -31.95 35.76
CA LYS A 85 -3.70 -30.98 35.97
C LYS A 85 -3.63 -29.76 35.06
N LEU A 86 -2.79 -29.77 34.02
CA LEU A 86 -2.74 -28.70 33.03
C LEU A 86 -4.07 -28.58 32.29
N GLY A 87 -4.54 -29.71 31.72
CA GLY A 87 -5.69 -29.78 30.82
C GLY A 87 -5.34 -29.55 29.36
N SER A 88 -6.38 -29.51 28.51
CA SER A 88 -6.28 -29.36 27.06
C SER A 88 -7.36 -28.41 26.52
N GLU A 89 -7.33 -28.10 25.23
CA GLU A 89 -8.33 -27.23 24.58
C GLU A 89 -9.78 -27.66 24.85
N LYS A 90 -10.04 -28.98 24.85
CA LYS A 90 -11.37 -29.57 25.07
C LYS A 90 -11.90 -29.33 26.49
N ASP A 91 -11.03 -28.95 27.41
CA ASP A 91 -11.34 -28.75 28.82
C ASP A 91 -11.64 -27.28 29.17
N ILE A 92 -11.27 -26.34 28.30
CA ILE A 92 -11.35 -24.88 28.55
C ILE A 92 -12.75 -24.45 29.01
N THR A 93 -13.79 -24.84 28.29
CA THR A 93 -15.19 -24.47 28.60
C THR A 93 -15.91 -25.51 29.46
N ASN A 94 -15.22 -26.57 29.89
CA ASN A 94 -15.83 -27.69 30.60
C ASN A 94 -16.01 -27.40 32.10
N LYS A 95 -17.15 -26.81 32.47
CA LYS A 95 -17.49 -26.47 33.86
C LYS A 95 -17.40 -27.63 34.86
N LYS A 96 -17.47 -28.90 34.43
CA LYS A 96 -17.31 -30.06 35.32
C LYS A 96 -15.88 -30.24 35.83
N LYS A 97 -14.90 -29.65 35.14
CA LYS A 97 -13.48 -29.68 35.48
C LYS A 97 -13.00 -28.38 36.15
N LEU A 98 -13.93 -27.47 36.45
CA LEU A 98 -13.63 -26.29 37.26
C LEU A 98 -13.10 -26.74 38.63
N TYR A 99 -12.07 -26.04 39.10
CA TYR A 99 -11.22 -26.33 40.26
C TYR A 99 -10.30 -27.54 40.12
N GLN A 100 -10.30 -28.24 38.97
CA GLN A 100 -9.49 -29.43 38.75
C GLN A 100 -8.33 -29.19 37.79
N LEU A 101 -8.52 -28.35 36.77
CA LEU A 101 -7.54 -28.11 35.71
C LEU A 101 -7.20 -26.63 35.57
N ALA A 102 -5.91 -26.33 35.35
CA ALA A 102 -5.41 -24.97 35.20
C ALA A 102 -6.07 -24.23 34.01
N VAL A 103 -6.20 -24.87 32.84
CA VAL A 103 -6.82 -24.25 31.65
C VAL A 103 -8.29 -23.90 31.85
N THR A 104 -9.04 -24.75 32.54
CA THR A 104 -10.47 -24.55 32.80
C THR A 104 -10.66 -23.38 33.78
N ASP A 105 -9.87 -23.39 34.85
CA ASP A 105 -9.94 -22.38 35.91
C ASP A 105 -9.53 -20.99 35.37
N GLY A 106 -8.38 -20.92 34.72
CA GLY A 106 -7.86 -19.68 34.16
C GLY A 106 -8.81 -19.05 33.13
N PHE A 107 -9.37 -19.86 32.22
CA PHE A 107 -10.37 -19.38 31.26
C PHE A 107 -11.65 -18.90 31.94
N PHE A 108 -12.18 -19.67 32.89
CA PHE A 108 -13.41 -19.31 33.59
C PHE A 108 -13.28 -17.97 34.31
N TYR A 109 -12.16 -17.73 34.98
CA TYR A 109 -11.89 -16.46 35.66
C TYR A 109 -11.69 -15.31 34.68
N ALA A 110 -10.98 -15.52 33.58
CA ALA A 110 -10.82 -14.51 32.54
C ALA A 110 -12.16 -14.14 31.88
N TYR A 111 -12.98 -15.14 31.55
CA TYR A 111 -14.32 -14.93 30.98
C TYR A 111 -15.23 -14.15 31.94
N ASP A 112 -15.24 -14.50 33.23
CA ASP A 112 -16.06 -13.81 34.23
C ASP A 112 -15.63 -12.34 34.41
N LEU A 113 -14.32 -12.09 34.44
CA LEU A 113 -13.80 -10.73 34.53
C LEU A 113 -14.17 -9.92 33.30
N LEU A 114 -13.88 -10.47 32.11
CA LEU A 114 -14.05 -9.79 30.84
C LEU A 114 -15.53 -9.48 30.55
N SER A 115 -16.43 -10.43 30.76
CA SER A 115 -17.88 -10.24 30.53
C SER A 115 -18.52 -9.17 31.42
N LYS A 116 -17.91 -8.82 32.55
CA LYS A 116 -18.48 -7.89 33.55
C LYS A 116 -17.79 -6.53 33.61
N THR A 117 -16.85 -6.25 32.71
CA THR A 117 -16.16 -4.95 32.68
C THR A 117 -15.97 -4.42 31.27
N GLU A 118 -16.09 -3.11 31.12
CA GLU A 118 -15.76 -2.42 29.86
C GLU A 118 -14.33 -1.89 29.81
N LYS A 119 -13.62 -1.88 30.94
CA LYS A 119 -12.24 -1.37 31.01
C LYS A 119 -11.25 -2.35 30.43
N VAL A 120 -11.40 -3.64 30.76
CA VAL A 120 -10.56 -4.72 30.26
C VAL A 120 -11.07 -5.15 28.88
N LYS A 121 -10.19 -5.19 27.89
CA LYS A 121 -10.51 -5.60 26.52
C LYS A 121 -9.94 -6.97 26.17
N SER A 122 -8.87 -7.38 26.82
CA SER A 122 -8.28 -8.70 26.62
C SER A 122 -7.47 -9.19 27.83
N ILE A 123 -7.32 -10.51 27.94
CA ILE A 123 -6.59 -11.19 29.00
C ILE A 123 -5.78 -12.34 28.39
N LEU A 124 -4.47 -12.37 28.62
CA LEU A 124 -3.65 -13.56 28.39
C LEU A 124 -3.66 -14.42 29.65
N VAL A 125 -4.33 -15.56 29.58
CA VAL A 125 -4.30 -16.58 30.63
C VAL A 125 -3.09 -17.48 30.41
N LEU A 126 -2.28 -17.69 31.44
CA LEU A 126 -1.24 -18.72 31.47
C LEU A 126 -1.68 -19.81 32.46
N ALA A 127 -2.06 -20.96 31.91
CA ALA A 127 -2.36 -22.16 32.68
C ALA A 127 -1.06 -22.93 32.89
N VAL A 128 -0.61 -23.08 34.14
CA VAL A 128 0.69 -23.65 34.49
C VAL A 128 0.50 -24.93 35.31
N ALA A 129 1.32 -25.95 35.10
CA ALA A 129 1.23 -27.17 35.89
C ALA A 129 2.57 -27.86 36.13
N GLY A 130 2.78 -28.30 37.37
CA GLY A 130 3.96 -29.05 37.78
C GLY A 130 5.19 -28.20 38.07
N ASP A 131 6.16 -28.83 38.73
CA ASP A 131 7.49 -28.28 39.05
C ASP A 131 8.31 -27.83 37.82
N LYS A 132 8.00 -28.38 36.64
CA LYS A 132 8.60 -27.98 35.35
C LYS A 132 7.89 -26.81 34.67
N LEU A 133 6.86 -26.23 35.28
CA LEU A 133 6.08 -25.11 34.74
C LEU A 133 5.56 -25.38 33.32
N LYS A 134 4.99 -26.57 33.08
CA LYS A 134 4.34 -26.83 31.78
C LYS A 134 3.21 -25.83 31.60
N THR A 135 3.21 -25.09 30.50
CA THR A 135 2.31 -23.96 30.33
C THR A 135 1.52 -24.07 29.03
N SER A 136 0.23 -23.77 29.12
CA SER A 136 -0.63 -23.48 27.97
C SER A 136 -1.14 -22.05 28.12
N ALA A 137 -1.31 -21.33 27.02
CA ALA A 137 -1.82 -19.96 27.05
C ALA A 137 -3.21 -19.86 26.40
N ILE A 138 -4.07 -19.00 26.95
CA ILE A 138 -5.41 -18.72 26.44
C ILE A 138 -5.55 -17.21 26.32
N PHE A 139 -5.56 -16.68 25.10
CA PHE A 139 -5.79 -15.26 24.89
C PHE A 139 -7.29 -15.02 24.70
N VAL A 140 -7.93 -14.38 25.68
CA VAL A 140 -9.38 -14.13 25.73
C VAL A 140 -9.64 -12.64 25.48
N TYR A 141 -10.55 -12.28 24.57
CA TYR A 141 -10.76 -10.89 24.16
C TYR A 141 -12.20 -10.57 23.76
N LYS A 142 -12.55 -9.28 23.84
CA LYS A 142 -13.84 -8.69 23.40
C LYS A 142 -13.73 -8.10 21.99
N ASN A 143 -14.84 -8.15 21.25
CA ASN A 143 -15.04 -7.49 19.94
C ASN A 143 -14.02 -7.88 18.87
N SER A 144 -14.45 -8.80 17.99
CA SER A 144 -13.52 -9.74 17.37
C SER A 144 -13.25 -9.56 15.88
N GLU A 145 -13.94 -8.69 15.14
CA GLU A 145 -13.85 -8.71 13.66
C GLU A 145 -12.43 -8.50 13.11
N ILE A 146 -11.65 -7.58 13.71
CA ILE A 146 -10.28 -7.32 13.25
C ILE A 146 -9.34 -8.41 13.76
N ILE A 147 -9.42 -8.78 15.03
CA ILE A 147 -8.56 -9.81 15.61
C ILE A 147 -8.79 -11.14 14.91
N ASP A 148 -10.05 -11.53 14.70
CA ASP A 148 -10.42 -12.78 14.03
C ASP A 148 -9.88 -12.85 12.60
N LYS A 149 -9.76 -11.71 11.92
CA LYS A 149 -9.28 -11.62 10.55
C LYS A 149 -7.76 -11.77 10.44
N TYR A 150 -7.00 -11.25 11.41
CA TYR A 150 -5.55 -11.12 11.31
C TYR A 150 -4.77 -12.05 12.25
N SER A 151 -5.42 -12.64 13.25
CA SER A 151 -4.79 -13.56 14.20
C SER A 151 -4.00 -14.68 13.51
N LYS A 152 -2.82 -14.98 14.04
CA LYS A 152 -1.96 -16.07 13.56
C LYS A 152 -2.54 -17.46 13.88
N TYR A 153 -3.48 -17.51 14.81
CA TYR A 153 -4.11 -18.73 15.31
C TYR A 153 -5.62 -18.63 15.14
N SER A 154 -6.28 -19.77 14.92
CA SER A 154 -7.73 -19.79 14.72
C SER A 154 -8.47 -19.36 15.98
N PRO A 155 -9.29 -18.29 15.91
CA PRO A 155 -10.10 -17.85 17.04
C PRO A 155 -11.29 -18.79 17.25
N ILE A 156 -11.65 -19.01 18.51
CA ILE A 156 -12.80 -19.82 18.92
C ILE A 156 -13.80 -18.89 19.60
N LYS A 157 -15.02 -18.80 19.05
CA LYS A 157 -16.10 -18.01 19.62
C LYS A 157 -16.73 -18.73 20.80
N VAL A 158 -16.86 -18.02 21.92
CA VAL A 158 -17.55 -18.51 23.13
C VAL A 158 -19.01 -18.09 23.08
N ASP A 159 -19.24 -16.81 22.74
CA ASP A 159 -20.54 -16.18 22.56
C ASP A 159 -20.43 -15.02 21.55
N ASP A 160 -21.44 -14.15 21.49
CA ASP A 160 -21.49 -13.02 20.56
C ASP A 160 -20.45 -11.93 20.86
N GLU A 161 -19.92 -11.86 22.09
CA GLU A 161 -19.01 -10.79 22.53
C GLU A 161 -17.57 -11.27 22.76
N ILE A 162 -17.39 -12.52 23.19
CA ILE A 162 -16.11 -13.06 23.66
C ILE A 162 -15.62 -14.21 22.77
N SER A 163 -14.36 -14.08 22.36
CA SER A 163 -13.59 -15.12 21.66
C SER A 163 -12.31 -15.44 22.42
N TYR A 164 -11.71 -16.59 22.13
CA TYR A 164 -10.36 -16.91 22.60
C TYR A 164 -9.48 -17.60 21.55
N ILE A 165 -8.17 -17.50 21.75
CA ILE A 165 -7.14 -18.26 21.04
C ILE A 165 -6.44 -19.16 22.06
N PHE A 166 -6.22 -20.43 21.71
CA PHE A 166 -5.54 -21.39 22.57
C PHE A 166 -4.16 -21.77 22.02
N LEU A 167 -3.15 -21.73 22.88
CA LEU A 167 -1.77 -22.12 22.61
C LEU A 167 -1.40 -23.29 23.52
N GLU A 168 -1.39 -24.51 22.98
CA GLU A 168 -1.28 -25.75 23.77
C GLU A 168 0.05 -25.88 24.53
N LYS A 169 1.17 -25.46 23.92
CA LYS A 169 2.52 -25.58 24.49
C LYS A 169 3.24 -24.23 24.45
N TRP A 170 2.88 -23.38 25.39
CA TRP A 170 3.44 -22.05 25.52
C TRP A 170 4.69 -22.08 26.40
N ASN A 171 5.78 -21.41 25.99
CA ASN A 171 7.02 -21.36 26.76
C ASN A 171 7.77 -20.02 26.64
N ASP A 172 7.06 -18.94 26.27
CA ASP A 172 7.66 -17.64 25.94
C ASP A 172 7.75 -16.73 27.18
N TRP A 173 8.19 -17.27 28.32
CA TRP A 173 8.26 -16.52 29.59
C TRP A 173 9.02 -15.20 29.48
N GLU A 174 10.07 -15.15 28.65
CA GLU A 174 10.88 -13.95 28.40
C GLU A 174 10.09 -12.81 27.74
N GLN A 175 9.01 -13.15 27.02
CA GLN A 175 8.15 -12.20 26.31
C GLN A 175 7.12 -11.54 27.24
N LEU A 176 7.00 -12.00 28.49
CA LEU A 176 6.10 -11.39 29.47
C LEU A 176 6.66 -10.13 30.11
N SER A 177 7.91 -9.73 29.84
CA SER A 177 8.45 -8.50 30.41
C SER A 177 7.53 -7.30 30.12
N ILE A 178 7.46 -6.35 31.05
CA ILE A 178 6.55 -5.18 30.96
C ILE A 178 6.70 -4.44 29.63
N ASP A 179 7.92 -4.37 29.11
CA ASP A 179 8.25 -3.65 27.88
C ASP A 179 7.99 -4.48 26.60
N ASN A 180 7.95 -5.82 26.70
CA ASN A 180 7.81 -6.71 25.54
C ASN A 180 6.41 -7.28 25.34
N PHE A 181 5.59 -7.35 26.39
CA PHE A 181 4.30 -8.06 26.34
C PHE A 181 3.35 -7.58 25.24
N HIS A 182 3.22 -6.26 25.07
CA HIS A 182 2.35 -5.68 24.06
C HIS A 182 2.82 -6.03 22.64
N THR A 183 4.13 -5.97 22.41
CA THR A 183 4.79 -6.37 21.16
C THR A 183 4.56 -7.86 20.90
N TYR A 184 4.84 -8.72 21.88
CA TYR A 184 4.61 -10.16 21.78
C TYR A 184 3.16 -10.49 21.39
N LEU A 185 2.19 -9.89 22.07
CA LEU A 185 0.77 -10.14 21.80
C LEU A 185 0.41 -9.78 20.36
N ASN A 186 0.76 -8.56 19.93
CA ASN A 186 0.41 -8.08 18.60
C ASN A 186 1.14 -8.83 17.49
N GLU A 187 2.39 -9.22 17.70
CA GLU A 187 3.23 -9.86 16.68
C GLU A 187 2.98 -11.35 16.61
N GLU A 188 3.07 -12.05 17.74
CA GLU A 188 3.10 -13.51 17.78
C GLU A 188 1.72 -14.14 17.88
N ILE A 189 0.74 -13.44 18.44
CA ILE A 189 -0.62 -13.98 18.59
C ILE A 189 -1.56 -13.35 17.56
N LEU A 190 -1.56 -12.02 17.45
CA LEU A 190 -2.61 -11.30 16.71
C LEU A 190 -2.25 -10.91 15.26
N GLY A 191 -0.96 -10.96 14.87
CA GLY A 191 -0.53 -10.57 13.53
C GLY A 191 -0.82 -9.09 13.17
N LEU A 192 -0.94 -8.22 14.17
CA LEU A 192 -1.36 -6.82 14.00
C LEU A 192 -0.20 -5.87 13.67
N ASN A 193 1.05 -6.33 13.73
CA ASN A 193 2.23 -5.59 13.29
C ASN A 193 2.37 -5.52 11.76
N SER A 194 1.57 -6.29 11.01
CA SER A 194 1.61 -6.23 9.55
C SER A 194 1.17 -4.86 9.04
N PRO A 195 1.93 -4.22 8.14
CA PRO A 195 1.50 -2.98 7.50
C PRO A 195 0.23 -3.14 6.66
N ASP A 196 -0.03 -4.35 6.16
CA ASP A 196 -1.18 -4.68 5.31
C ASP A 196 -2.48 -4.83 6.10
N ASN A 197 -2.39 -4.79 7.43
CA ASN A 197 -3.55 -4.72 8.29
C ASN A 197 -4.35 -3.44 8.02
N GLU A 198 -5.67 -3.54 7.91
CA GLU A 198 -6.56 -2.41 7.64
C GLU A 198 -6.41 -1.23 8.63
N ILE A 199 -6.12 -1.49 9.90
CA ILE A 199 -5.83 -0.45 10.91
C ILE A 199 -4.54 0.30 10.53
N ASN A 200 -3.47 -0.43 10.21
CA ASN A 200 -2.18 0.16 9.86
C ASN A 200 -2.24 0.87 8.52
N LEU A 201 -2.93 0.31 7.51
CA LEU A 201 -3.20 0.99 6.25
C LEU A 201 -3.96 2.30 6.45
N ALA A 202 -4.97 2.32 7.34
CA ALA A 202 -5.69 3.54 7.67
C ALA A 202 -4.81 4.55 8.42
N HIS A 203 -3.93 4.08 9.30
CA HIS A 203 -2.94 4.91 10.00
C HIS A 203 -1.94 5.54 9.03
N ILE A 204 -1.32 4.72 8.16
CA ILE A 204 -0.41 5.13 7.09
C ILE A 204 -1.05 6.24 6.24
N ARG A 205 -2.30 6.03 5.78
CA ARG A 205 -3.04 7.04 5.01
C ARG A 205 -3.26 8.34 5.79
N THR A 206 -3.57 8.22 7.08
CA THR A 206 -3.77 9.37 7.96
C THR A 206 -2.47 10.16 8.16
N VAL A 207 -1.36 9.47 8.42
CA VAL A 207 -0.03 10.09 8.54
C VAL A 207 0.37 10.72 7.22
N ALA A 208 0.16 10.05 6.09
CA ALA A 208 0.44 10.60 4.76
C ALA A 208 -0.36 11.87 4.42
N GLY A 209 -1.66 11.87 4.68
CA GLY A 209 -2.48 13.07 4.52
C GLY A 209 -2.04 14.21 5.42
N LYS A 210 -1.65 13.93 6.67
CA LYS A 210 -1.12 14.95 7.60
C LYS A 210 0.23 15.47 7.16
N LEU A 211 1.15 14.59 6.77
CA LEU A 211 2.50 14.94 6.32
C LEU A 211 2.43 15.84 5.08
N SER A 212 1.65 15.44 4.07
CA SER A 212 1.40 16.26 2.87
C SER A 212 0.91 17.67 3.25
N ASN A 213 -0.10 17.76 4.10
CA ASN A 213 -0.64 19.04 4.56
C ASN A 213 0.39 19.87 5.35
N THR A 214 1.20 19.21 6.19
CA THR A 214 2.27 19.85 6.95
C THR A 214 3.33 20.42 6.02
N ILE A 215 3.84 19.62 5.08
CA ILE A 215 4.84 20.06 4.10
C ILE A 215 4.29 21.23 3.26
N ASP A 216 3.06 21.10 2.76
CA ASP A 216 2.40 22.14 1.96
C ASP A 216 2.26 23.46 2.73
N LYS A 217 1.63 23.43 3.91
CA LYS A 217 1.27 24.64 4.65
C LYS A 217 2.46 25.26 5.40
N ARG A 218 3.35 24.44 5.96
CA ARG A 218 4.48 24.91 6.78
C ARG A 218 5.69 25.22 5.93
N LEU A 219 6.06 24.34 4.99
CA LEU A 219 7.28 24.50 4.21
C LEU A 219 7.03 25.27 2.91
N LYS A 220 5.81 25.23 2.36
CA LYS A 220 5.46 25.92 1.11
C LYS A 220 6.45 25.61 -0.02
N LEU A 221 6.86 24.34 -0.09
CA LEU A 221 7.65 23.82 -1.21
C LEU A 221 6.75 23.68 -2.44
N ASP A 222 7.31 23.74 -3.65
CA ASP A 222 6.58 23.38 -4.86
C ASP A 222 6.28 21.86 -4.88
N PRO A 223 5.24 21.40 -5.61
CA PRO A 223 4.80 20.00 -5.56
C PRO A 223 5.91 18.96 -5.84
N PHE A 224 6.85 19.24 -6.75
CA PHE A 224 7.94 18.31 -7.08
C PHE A 224 8.95 18.21 -5.94
N LYS A 225 9.36 19.33 -5.35
CA LYS A 225 10.23 19.32 -4.16
C LYS A 225 9.59 18.65 -2.95
N ARG A 226 8.26 18.72 -2.82
CA ARG A 226 7.58 17.95 -1.77
C ARG A 226 7.83 16.46 -1.99
N LEU A 227 7.54 15.97 -3.20
CA LEU A 227 7.68 14.56 -3.55
C LEU A 227 9.11 14.08 -3.32
N LEU A 228 10.10 14.83 -3.83
CA LEU A 228 11.51 14.56 -3.59
C LEU A 228 11.90 14.59 -2.11
N LEU A 229 11.35 15.50 -1.30
CA LEU A 229 11.62 15.53 0.13
C LEU A 229 11.14 14.24 0.80
N VAL A 230 9.96 13.74 0.43
CA VAL A 230 9.45 12.46 0.95
C VAL A 230 10.27 11.28 0.46
N SER A 231 10.63 11.24 -0.83
CA SER A 231 11.56 10.23 -1.38
C SER A 231 12.87 10.20 -0.60
N GLY A 232 13.47 11.37 -0.38
CA GLY A 232 14.73 11.52 0.33
C GLY A 232 14.62 11.11 1.80
N LEU A 233 13.53 11.47 2.48
CA LEU A 233 13.26 11.06 3.86
C LEU A 233 13.16 9.54 3.98
N LEU A 234 12.37 8.89 3.14
CA LEU A 234 12.21 7.43 3.16
C LEU A 234 13.54 6.73 2.85
N LEU A 235 14.28 7.22 1.86
CA LEU A 235 15.59 6.68 1.50
C LEU A 235 16.62 6.85 2.62
N GLY A 236 16.68 8.04 3.24
CA GLY A 236 17.61 8.33 4.33
C GLY A 236 17.29 7.57 5.62
N ILE A 237 16.00 7.36 5.94
CA ILE A 237 15.57 6.53 7.08
C ILE A 237 15.87 5.05 6.81
N ASN A 238 15.68 4.59 5.57
CA ASN A 238 16.00 3.23 5.17
C ASN A 238 17.51 2.95 5.28
N GLU A 239 18.35 3.93 4.98
CA GLU A 239 19.80 3.81 5.12
C GLU A 239 20.22 3.71 6.60
N ASP A 240 19.75 4.63 7.44
CA ASP A 240 20.00 4.60 8.88
C ASP A 240 18.87 5.33 9.62
N GLU A 241 18.23 4.64 10.57
CA GLU A 241 17.07 5.14 11.31
C GLU A 241 17.41 6.24 12.33
N ASP A 242 18.67 6.31 12.78
CA ASP A 242 19.11 7.31 13.75
C ASP A 242 19.04 8.75 13.21
N LEU A 243 18.79 8.89 11.90
CA LEU A 243 18.53 10.14 11.19
C LEU A 243 17.45 10.97 11.88
N ILE A 244 16.40 10.30 12.34
CA ILE A 244 15.27 10.96 13.01
C ILE A 244 15.73 11.76 14.24
N LYS A 245 16.81 11.34 14.91
CA LYS A 245 17.38 12.05 16.07
C LYS A 245 18.04 13.37 15.67
N SER A 246 18.60 13.47 14.47
CA SER A 246 19.28 14.68 13.99
C SER A 246 18.31 15.78 13.53
N PHE A 247 17.06 15.43 13.20
CA PHE A 247 16.04 16.39 12.75
C PHE A 247 15.70 17.46 13.79
N LYS A 248 15.99 17.20 15.07
CA LYS A 248 15.89 18.17 16.18
C LYS A 248 17.04 19.19 16.25
N LYS A 249 18.00 19.11 15.33
CA LYS A 249 19.23 19.91 15.32
C LYS A 249 19.32 20.74 14.03
N PRO A 250 20.09 21.85 14.04
CA PRO A 250 20.28 22.69 12.85
C PRO A 250 20.87 21.94 11.65
N TYR A 251 21.64 20.87 11.90
CA TYR A 251 22.31 20.10 10.85
C TYR A 251 21.47 18.94 10.30
N GLY A 252 20.23 18.72 10.78
CA GLY A 252 19.43 17.55 10.39
C GLY A 252 19.17 17.46 8.87
N ALA A 253 19.04 18.59 8.19
CA ALA A 253 18.90 18.63 6.74
C ALA A 253 20.18 18.21 5.98
N GLN A 254 21.34 18.60 6.51
CA GLN A 254 22.63 18.16 5.96
C GLN A 254 22.85 16.66 6.21
N ASP A 255 22.50 16.17 7.40
CA ASP A 255 22.59 14.75 7.74
C ASP A 255 21.66 13.90 6.86
N LEU A 256 20.43 14.36 6.58
CA LEU A 256 19.53 13.73 5.60
C LEU A 256 20.16 13.64 4.22
N TYR A 257 20.75 14.73 3.73
CA TYR A 257 21.43 14.74 2.44
C TYR A 257 22.60 13.73 2.39
N ASN A 258 23.40 13.64 3.46
CA ASN A 258 24.52 12.70 3.55
C ASN A 258 24.03 11.23 3.54
N ARG A 259 22.90 10.93 4.18
CA ARG A 259 22.32 9.57 4.17
C ARG A 259 21.71 9.19 2.82
N ILE A 260 21.12 10.16 2.11
CA ILE A 260 20.72 9.96 0.71
C ILE A 260 21.94 9.63 -0.16
N GLU A 261 23.08 10.29 0.06
CA GLU A 261 24.33 9.97 -0.65
C GLU A 261 24.87 8.57 -0.34
N ALA A 262 24.81 8.14 0.92
CA ALA A 262 25.20 6.79 1.33
C ALA A 262 24.30 5.71 0.68
N ALA A 263 23.00 5.98 0.56
CA ALA A 263 22.03 5.11 -0.09
C ALA A 263 22.20 4.96 -1.61
N LEU A 264 23.12 5.73 -2.23
CA LEU A 264 23.46 5.67 -3.65
C LEU A 264 24.91 5.18 -3.84
N PRO A 265 25.17 3.86 -3.69
CA PRO A 265 26.53 3.32 -3.78
C PRO A 265 27.06 3.30 -5.22
N GLU A 266 28.36 3.54 -5.38
CA GLU A 266 29.04 3.52 -6.69
C GLU A 266 29.03 2.14 -7.37
N SER A 267 28.78 1.07 -6.61
CA SER A 267 28.61 -0.28 -7.16
C SER A 267 27.34 -0.43 -8.01
N LYS A 268 26.34 0.43 -7.80
CA LYS A 268 25.06 0.45 -8.52
C LYS A 268 24.94 1.63 -9.49
N PHE A 269 25.60 2.74 -9.19
CA PHE A 269 25.45 4.00 -9.91
C PHE A 269 26.79 4.50 -10.45
N SER A 270 26.84 4.85 -11.74
CA SER A 270 28.00 5.59 -12.26
C SER A 270 28.15 6.94 -11.56
N SER A 271 29.37 7.48 -11.52
CA SER A 271 29.66 8.76 -10.85
C SER A 271 28.77 9.90 -11.37
N ASP A 272 28.56 9.98 -12.69
CA ASP A 272 27.70 11.01 -13.30
C ASP A 272 26.22 10.85 -12.89
N LYS A 273 25.71 9.62 -12.90
CA LYS A 273 24.34 9.31 -12.48
C LYS A 273 24.14 9.63 -11.01
N LYS A 274 25.09 9.24 -10.15
CA LYS A 274 25.06 9.55 -8.72
C LYS A 274 25.05 11.05 -8.48
N GLN A 275 25.95 11.80 -9.12
CA GLN A 275 26.02 13.25 -8.97
C GLN A 275 24.72 13.94 -9.42
N GLN A 276 24.12 13.49 -10.52
CA GLN A 276 22.86 14.02 -11.01
C GLN A 276 21.71 13.77 -10.03
N LEU A 277 21.59 12.55 -9.48
CA LEU A 277 20.59 12.24 -8.46
C LEU A 277 20.77 13.12 -7.22
N LEU A 278 22.01 13.28 -6.75
CA LEU A 278 22.35 14.14 -5.62
C LEU A 278 22.01 15.62 -5.87
N ASN A 279 22.22 16.11 -7.09
CA ASN A 279 21.85 17.47 -7.46
C ASN A 279 20.34 17.69 -7.28
N SER A 280 19.49 16.72 -7.64
CA SER A 280 18.04 16.81 -7.42
C SER A 280 17.65 16.88 -5.93
N PHE A 281 18.46 16.32 -5.02
CA PHE A 281 18.24 16.37 -3.57
C PHE A 281 18.91 17.55 -2.86
N SER A 282 19.77 18.31 -3.54
CA SER A 282 20.56 19.41 -2.95
C SER A 282 19.72 20.47 -2.25
N PHE A 283 18.50 20.73 -2.75
CA PHE A 283 17.58 21.69 -2.13
C PHE A 283 17.25 21.35 -0.66
N ILE A 284 17.37 20.09 -0.23
CA ILE A 284 17.12 19.69 1.16
C ILE A 284 18.07 20.43 2.11
N LYS A 285 19.36 20.51 1.75
CA LYS A 285 20.39 21.20 2.54
C LYS A 285 20.51 22.70 2.22
N ASP A 286 19.99 23.15 1.09
CA ASP A 286 20.19 24.53 0.61
C ASP A 286 18.95 25.42 0.81
N ASP A 287 17.73 24.87 0.83
CA ASP A 287 16.50 25.65 0.98
C ASP A 287 16.28 26.05 2.45
N LYS A 288 16.26 27.37 2.71
CA LYS A 288 16.02 27.94 4.03
C LYS A 288 14.68 27.52 4.63
N LYS A 289 13.68 27.18 3.81
CA LYS A 289 12.39 26.66 4.29
C LYS A 289 12.53 25.31 5.02
N ILE A 290 13.62 24.58 4.78
CA ILE A 290 13.93 23.28 5.39
C ILE A 290 14.99 23.44 6.49
N THR A 291 16.00 24.27 6.26
CA THR A 291 17.18 24.35 7.13
C THR A 291 17.06 25.33 8.30
N THR A 292 16.10 26.26 8.25
CA THR A 292 15.95 27.28 9.30
C THR A 292 14.90 26.91 10.35
N GLU A 293 15.11 27.42 11.56
CA GLU A 293 14.18 27.26 12.68
C GLU A 293 12.83 27.95 12.38
N LEU A 294 11.73 27.25 12.70
CA LEU A 294 10.38 27.77 12.53
C LEU A 294 9.99 28.66 13.72
N PRO A 295 9.21 29.74 13.50
CA PRO A 295 8.69 30.55 14.59
C PRO A 295 7.78 29.73 15.52
N SER A 296 8.19 29.57 16.78
CA SER A 296 7.43 28.84 17.80
C SER A 296 6.58 29.79 18.67
N LYS A 297 5.38 29.34 19.05
CA LYS A 297 4.54 30.06 20.03
C LYS A 297 5.16 30.09 21.43
N ASN A 298 6.09 29.18 21.71
CA ASN A 298 6.83 29.12 22.96
C ASN A 298 8.30 29.47 22.68
N LYS A 299 8.74 30.65 23.12
CA LYS A 299 10.07 31.21 22.82
C LYS A 299 11.24 30.32 23.27
N ASP A 300 11.01 29.41 24.21
CA ASP A 300 12.04 28.51 24.73
C ASP A 300 12.14 27.18 23.98
N LYS A 301 11.22 26.90 23.03
CA LYS A 301 11.23 25.67 22.22
C LYS A 301 11.57 25.97 20.77
N LYS A 302 12.80 25.60 20.39
CA LYS A 302 13.23 25.55 18.99
C LYS A 302 12.51 24.43 18.26
N GLU A 303 11.99 24.72 17.08
CA GLU A 303 11.32 23.74 16.23
C GLU A 303 11.89 23.81 14.81
N TYR A 304 12.29 22.68 14.26
CA TYR A 304 12.85 22.58 12.90
C TYR A 304 11.86 21.88 11.98
N PRO A 305 11.81 22.23 10.68
CA PRO A 305 10.97 21.59 9.66
C PRO A 305 10.95 20.06 9.70
N LEU A 306 12.12 19.43 9.71
CA LEU A 306 12.24 17.98 9.68
C LEU A 306 11.82 17.32 11.00
N ASP A 307 11.92 18.02 12.15
CA ASP A 307 11.43 17.51 13.44
C ASP A 307 9.89 17.43 13.47
N ILE A 308 9.18 18.33 12.77
CA ILE A 308 7.72 18.22 12.63
C ILE A 308 7.38 16.94 11.84
N ILE A 309 8.14 16.65 10.79
CA ILE A 309 7.95 15.44 9.99
C ILE A 309 8.25 14.18 10.83
N ALA A 310 9.37 14.17 11.56
CA ALA A 310 9.72 13.11 12.51
C ALA A 310 8.56 12.81 13.47
N LYS A 311 8.04 13.86 14.12
CA LYS A 311 6.94 13.74 15.08
C LYS A 311 5.68 13.16 14.48
N GLU A 312 5.39 13.39 13.19
CA GLU A 312 4.24 12.76 12.53
C GLU A 312 4.50 11.27 12.23
N LEU A 313 5.72 10.90 11.81
CA LEU A 313 6.11 9.52 11.53
C LEU A 313 6.17 8.67 12.81
N SER A 314 6.59 9.25 13.93
CA SER A 314 6.68 8.60 15.25
C SER A 314 5.34 8.53 16.00
N LYS A 315 4.20 8.86 15.38
CA LYS A 315 2.90 8.71 16.04
C LYS A 315 2.42 7.28 15.91
N ASP A 316 2.09 6.70 17.05
CA ASP A 316 1.54 5.35 17.12
C ASP A 316 0.12 5.30 16.55
N SER A 317 -0.19 4.18 15.90
CA SER A 317 -1.55 3.80 15.57
C SER A 317 -2.32 3.41 16.84
N ARG A 318 -3.61 3.08 16.69
CA ARG A 318 -4.44 2.60 17.82
C ARG A 318 -3.91 1.31 18.46
N ILE A 319 -3.11 0.56 17.72
CA ILE A 319 -2.53 -0.71 18.15
C ILE A 319 -1.04 -0.57 18.51
N GLY A 320 -0.56 0.67 18.71
CA GLY A 320 0.77 0.94 19.28
C GLY A 320 1.95 0.89 18.31
N TYR A 321 1.72 0.87 17.00
CA TYR A 321 2.80 0.90 16.01
C TYR A 321 2.86 2.24 15.29
N SER A 322 4.02 2.91 15.34
CA SER A 322 4.30 4.06 14.50
C SER A 322 4.68 3.64 13.07
N ILE A 323 4.79 4.58 12.14
CA ILE A 323 5.27 4.27 10.79
C ILE A 323 6.70 3.73 10.83
N LEU A 324 7.52 4.26 11.75
CA LEU A 324 8.89 3.82 11.95
C LEU A 324 8.94 2.38 12.48
N ASP A 325 8.01 1.98 13.35
CA ASP A 325 7.96 0.61 13.86
C ASP A 325 7.50 -0.37 12.79
N LEU A 326 6.48 0.01 12.02
CA LEU A 326 6.01 -0.80 10.88
C LEU A 326 7.14 -1.02 9.88
N MET A 327 7.96 0.01 9.63
CA MET A 327 9.14 -0.08 8.75
C MET A 327 10.13 -1.16 9.20
N LYS A 328 10.18 -1.54 10.47
CA LYS A 328 11.07 -2.59 11.01
C LYS A 328 10.52 -4.01 10.87
N GLN A 329 9.21 -4.16 10.70
CA GLN A 329 8.49 -5.42 10.91
C GLN A 329 8.22 -6.20 9.61
N SER A 330 8.09 -5.52 8.47
CA SER A 330 7.96 -6.17 7.17
C SER A 330 9.33 -6.44 6.54
N SER A 331 9.37 -7.16 5.41
CA SER A 331 10.43 -6.91 4.42
C SER A 331 10.50 -5.39 4.24
N HIS A 332 11.56 -4.76 4.76
CA HIS A 332 11.71 -3.29 4.86
C HIS A 332 11.28 -2.56 3.57
N ILE A 333 11.52 -3.21 2.45
CA ILE A 333 11.24 -2.79 1.08
C ILE A 333 9.74 -2.67 0.76
N ASP A 334 8.90 -3.68 1.07
CA ASP A 334 7.51 -3.69 0.59
C ASP A 334 6.67 -2.58 1.25
N LEU A 335 6.93 -2.32 2.54
CA LEU A 335 6.29 -1.22 3.25
C LEU A 335 6.78 0.15 2.76
N LEU A 336 8.07 0.32 2.53
CA LEU A 336 8.62 1.59 2.06
C LEU A 336 8.04 1.99 0.70
N GLY A 337 7.91 1.02 -0.20
CA GLY A 337 7.22 1.21 -1.47
C GLY A 337 5.75 1.62 -1.30
N ASN A 338 5.01 0.88 -0.47
CA ASN A 338 3.61 1.20 -0.15
C ASN A 338 3.44 2.58 0.50
N LEU A 339 4.35 2.98 1.40
CA LEU A 339 4.37 4.29 2.02
C LEU A 339 4.52 5.36 0.96
N PHE A 340 5.51 5.22 0.07
CA PHE A 340 5.76 6.14 -1.02
C PHE A 340 4.51 6.31 -1.91
N ASP A 341 3.86 5.21 -2.31
CA ASP A 341 2.64 5.22 -3.11
C ASP A 341 1.50 5.99 -2.42
N VAL A 342 1.33 5.76 -1.12
CA VAL A 342 0.31 6.48 -0.34
C VAL A 342 0.66 7.96 -0.24
N PHE A 343 1.90 8.32 0.10
CA PHE A 343 2.33 9.72 0.18
C PHE A 343 2.11 10.45 -1.16
N THR A 344 2.53 9.84 -2.26
CA THR A 344 2.41 10.41 -3.61
C THR A 344 0.95 10.73 -3.95
N LYS A 345 0.00 9.85 -3.59
CA LYS A 345 -1.46 10.10 -3.76
C LYS A 345 -1.94 11.35 -3.02
N TYR A 346 -1.41 11.65 -1.83
CA TYR A 346 -1.83 12.81 -1.03
C TYR A 346 -1.12 14.11 -1.43
N MET A 347 0.07 14.03 -2.01
CA MET A 347 0.92 15.20 -2.25
C MET A 347 0.51 16.05 -3.45
N SER A 348 -0.42 15.56 -4.28
CA SER A 348 -1.02 16.34 -5.37
C SER A 348 0.03 17.02 -6.24
N VAL A 349 0.74 16.24 -7.03
CA VAL A 349 1.61 16.78 -8.08
C VAL A 349 0.70 17.50 -9.10
N GLY A 350 0.59 18.83 -9.03
CA GLY A 350 -0.31 19.56 -9.93
C GLY A 350 -0.79 20.94 -9.48
N GLY A 351 -0.01 21.65 -8.67
CA GLY A 351 -0.36 22.99 -8.17
C GLY A 351 -0.16 24.15 -9.15
N ALA A 352 0.29 23.91 -10.38
CA ALA A 352 0.47 24.97 -11.37
C ALA A 352 0.03 24.58 -12.80
N SER A 353 0.15 23.30 -13.20
CA SER A 353 -0.14 22.87 -14.59
C SER A 353 -1.12 21.70 -14.74
N GLY A 354 -1.45 20.94 -13.68
CA GLY A 354 -2.47 19.87 -13.79
C GLY A 354 -2.18 18.74 -14.80
N ASP A 355 -0.94 18.62 -15.30
CA ASP A 355 -0.60 17.71 -16.42
C ASP A 355 0.04 16.38 -16.01
N ILE A 356 0.41 16.20 -14.74
CA ILE A 356 0.96 14.93 -14.27
C ILE A 356 -0.17 14.10 -13.66
N VAL A 357 -0.60 13.09 -14.42
CA VAL A 357 -1.56 12.09 -13.93
C VAL A 357 -0.81 10.79 -13.65
N LEU A 358 -0.78 10.39 -12.37
CA LEU A 358 -0.20 9.12 -11.96
C LEU A 358 -1.15 7.98 -12.35
N THR A 359 -0.61 6.99 -13.06
CA THR A 359 -1.38 5.80 -13.43
C THR A 359 -1.69 4.97 -12.17
N PRO A 360 -2.97 4.66 -11.89
CA PRO A 360 -3.33 3.83 -10.75
C PRO A 360 -2.71 2.42 -10.80
N SER A 361 -2.29 1.90 -9.64
CA SER A 361 -1.56 0.62 -9.54
C SER A 361 -2.34 -0.60 -10.07
N HIS A 362 -3.66 -0.61 -9.94
CA HIS A 362 -4.49 -1.69 -10.49
C HIS A 362 -4.50 -1.70 -12.02
N ILE A 363 -4.33 -0.53 -12.67
CA ILE A 363 -4.22 -0.42 -14.14
C ILE A 363 -2.82 -0.84 -14.59
N THR A 364 -1.76 -0.38 -13.92
CA THR A 364 -0.38 -0.76 -14.25
C THR A 364 -0.16 -2.25 -14.08
N LYS A 365 -0.69 -2.86 -13.01
CA LYS A 365 -0.68 -4.32 -12.79
C LYS A 365 -1.45 -5.06 -13.88
N PHE A 366 -2.68 -4.64 -14.18
CA PHE A 366 -3.46 -5.25 -15.27
C PHE A 366 -2.73 -5.21 -16.61
N MET A 367 -2.08 -4.10 -16.95
CA MET A 367 -1.32 -3.98 -18.20
C MET A 367 -0.13 -4.91 -18.25
N ALA A 368 0.59 -5.11 -17.15
CA ALA A 368 1.67 -6.10 -17.07
C ALA A 368 1.15 -7.54 -17.20
N GLU A 369 0.02 -7.85 -16.57
CA GLU A 369 -0.60 -9.18 -16.64
C GLU A 369 -1.17 -9.49 -18.04
N VAL A 370 -1.83 -8.52 -18.69
CA VAL A 370 -2.53 -8.75 -19.97
C VAL A 370 -1.58 -8.97 -21.14
N ILE A 371 -0.38 -8.39 -21.10
CA ILE A 371 0.68 -8.69 -22.08
C ILE A 371 1.56 -9.86 -21.65
N ASP A 372 1.20 -10.56 -20.57
CA ASP A 372 1.90 -11.73 -20.03
C ASP A 372 3.40 -11.47 -19.77
N VAL A 373 3.72 -10.47 -18.94
CA VAL A 373 5.09 -10.23 -18.47
C VAL A 373 5.60 -11.47 -17.71
N SER A 374 6.72 -12.04 -18.16
CA SER A 374 7.35 -13.23 -17.61
C SER A 374 8.61 -12.90 -16.79
N PRO A 375 8.99 -13.72 -15.79
CA PRO A 375 10.26 -13.60 -15.06
C PRO A 375 11.54 -13.59 -15.91
N THR A 376 11.47 -13.90 -17.20
CA THR A 376 12.61 -13.89 -18.14
C THR A 376 12.63 -12.68 -19.06
N ASP A 377 11.58 -11.86 -19.02
CA ASP A 377 11.40 -10.76 -19.97
C ASP A 377 12.20 -9.52 -19.54
N TYR A 378 12.71 -8.79 -20.52
CA TYR A 378 13.19 -7.42 -20.36
C TYR A 378 12.05 -6.44 -20.63
N VAL A 379 11.73 -5.64 -19.62
CA VAL A 379 10.62 -4.68 -19.63
C VAL A 379 11.18 -3.27 -19.69
N ILE A 380 10.59 -2.44 -20.56
CA ILE A 380 10.92 -1.02 -20.66
C ILE A 380 9.67 -0.14 -20.51
N ASP A 381 9.87 1.01 -19.85
CA ASP A 381 8.94 2.15 -19.83
C ASP A 381 9.71 3.40 -20.29
N ILE A 382 9.33 4.00 -21.41
CA ILE A 382 10.04 5.16 -21.98
C ILE A 382 9.52 6.52 -21.49
N THR A 383 8.55 6.52 -20.56
CA THR A 383 8.01 7.70 -19.88
C THR A 383 7.67 7.34 -18.43
N VAL A 384 8.71 7.00 -17.66
CA VAL A 384 8.61 6.26 -16.39
C VAL A 384 7.72 6.92 -15.34
N GLY A 385 7.71 8.25 -15.27
CA GLY A 385 7.05 8.98 -14.19
C GLY A 385 7.60 8.52 -12.83
N THR A 386 6.72 8.12 -11.91
CA THR A 386 7.13 7.58 -10.59
C THR A 386 7.49 6.09 -10.62
N ALA A 387 7.66 5.46 -11.79
CA ALA A 387 7.98 4.04 -11.99
C ALA A 387 6.86 3.03 -11.70
N GLY A 388 5.59 3.45 -11.72
CA GLY A 388 4.45 2.56 -11.41
C GLY A 388 4.36 1.32 -12.31
N PHE A 389 4.69 1.43 -13.59
CA PHE A 389 4.71 0.28 -14.52
C PHE A 389 5.86 -0.69 -14.24
N LEU A 390 7.07 -0.18 -14.00
CA LEU A 390 8.24 -1.02 -13.71
C LEU A 390 8.07 -1.77 -12.38
N ILE A 391 7.51 -1.11 -11.36
CA ILE A 391 7.15 -1.74 -10.09
C ILE A 391 6.10 -2.83 -10.31
N SER A 392 5.05 -2.55 -11.09
CA SER A 392 4.01 -3.53 -11.37
C SER A 392 4.52 -4.74 -12.14
N ALA A 393 5.42 -4.52 -13.12
CA ALA A 393 6.09 -5.58 -13.84
C ALA A 393 6.96 -6.43 -12.90
N MET A 394 7.75 -5.80 -12.03
CA MET A 394 8.54 -6.48 -11.01
C MET A 394 7.67 -7.35 -10.10
N THR A 395 6.55 -6.81 -9.60
CA THR A 395 5.61 -7.54 -8.75
C THR A 395 5.03 -8.75 -9.47
N VAL A 396 4.59 -8.61 -10.73
CA VAL A 396 4.06 -9.73 -11.53
C VAL A 396 5.13 -10.81 -11.75
N MET A 397 6.38 -10.41 -12.01
CA MET A 397 7.49 -11.35 -12.15
C MET A 397 7.78 -12.08 -10.83
N ASP A 398 7.89 -11.36 -9.72
CA ASP A 398 8.13 -11.95 -8.40
C ASP A 398 7.01 -12.93 -8.00
N GLU A 399 5.74 -12.56 -8.22
CA GLU A 399 4.57 -13.43 -8.00
C GLU A 399 4.66 -14.72 -8.85
N LYS A 400 5.06 -14.62 -10.12
CA LYS A 400 5.25 -15.80 -10.98
C LYS A 400 6.39 -16.69 -10.53
N VAL A 401 7.49 -16.13 -10.01
CA VAL A 401 8.59 -16.88 -9.41
C VAL A 401 8.15 -17.60 -8.14
N ASP A 402 7.41 -16.92 -7.27
CA ASP A 402 6.93 -17.47 -6.00
C ASP A 402 5.93 -18.61 -6.22
N ASN A 403 5.02 -18.44 -7.18
CA ASN A 403 4.03 -19.45 -7.53
C ASN A 403 4.60 -20.63 -8.32
N ASN A 404 5.85 -20.55 -8.78
CA ASN A 404 6.49 -21.67 -9.46
C ASN A 404 6.94 -22.74 -8.45
N ALA A 405 6.14 -23.81 -8.35
CA ALA A 405 6.42 -24.95 -7.48
C ALA A 405 7.65 -25.78 -7.92
N SER A 406 8.14 -25.63 -9.15
CA SER A 406 9.31 -26.36 -9.64
C SER A 406 10.64 -25.75 -9.17
N LEU A 407 10.62 -24.55 -8.58
CA LEU A 407 11.83 -23.85 -8.13
C LEU A 407 12.05 -24.04 -6.64
N THR A 408 13.29 -24.35 -6.26
CA THR A 408 13.75 -24.29 -4.88
C THR A 408 13.81 -22.83 -4.38
N VAL A 409 13.82 -22.63 -3.06
CA VAL A 409 13.96 -21.29 -2.44
C VAL A 409 15.22 -20.57 -2.98
N ARG A 410 16.32 -21.30 -3.17
CA ARG A 410 17.57 -20.74 -3.69
C ARG A 410 17.43 -20.26 -5.14
N GLU A 411 16.74 -21.02 -5.99
CA GLU A 411 16.52 -20.65 -7.39
C GLU A 411 15.57 -19.47 -7.50
N LYS A 412 14.50 -19.43 -6.69
CA LYS A 412 13.60 -18.28 -6.59
C LYS A 412 14.38 -17.01 -6.25
N ASN A 413 15.21 -17.06 -5.20
CA ASN A 413 16.03 -15.92 -4.79
C ASN A 413 17.01 -15.48 -5.89
N LYS A 414 17.62 -16.43 -6.61
CA LYS A 414 18.51 -16.12 -7.73
C LYS A 414 17.75 -15.43 -8.88
N GLN A 415 16.57 -15.92 -9.22
CA GLN A 415 15.75 -15.37 -10.31
C GLN A 415 15.23 -13.96 -9.96
N LYS A 416 14.71 -13.77 -8.74
CA LYS A 416 14.30 -12.45 -8.25
C LYS A 416 15.45 -11.44 -8.27
N LYS A 417 16.67 -11.88 -7.92
CA LYS A 417 17.86 -11.04 -8.02
C LYS A 417 18.16 -10.63 -9.47
N LEU A 418 18.06 -11.56 -10.42
CA LEU A 418 18.27 -11.26 -11.84
C LEU A 418 17.24 -10.25 -12.38
N ILE A 419 15.97 -10.42 -12.00
CA ILE A 419 14.88 -9.49 -12.35
C ILE A 419 15.25 -8.07 -11.89
N LYS A 420 15.55 -7.92 -10.60
CA LYS A 420 15.83 -6.65 -9.93
C LYS A 420 17.12 -5.99 -10.43
N GLU A 421 18.09 -6.77 -10.90
CA GLU A 421 19.37 -6.23 -11.37
C GLU A 421 19.40 -5.93 -12.86
N ASN A 422 18.63 -6.62 -13.72
CA ASN A 422 18.88 -6.54 -15.17
C ASN A 422 17.66 -6.38 -16.06
N GLN A 423 16.43 -6.64 -15.59
CA GLN A 423 15.27 -6.80 -16.49
C GLN A 423 14.32 -5.61 -16.55
N LEU A 424 14.52 -4.57 -15.73
CA LEU A 424 13.63 -3.43 -15.63
C LEU A 424 14.36 -2.16 -16.07
N TRP A 425 13.88 -1.51 -17.13
CA TRP A 425 14.55 -0.37 -17.76
C TRP A 425 13.60 0.80 -17.95
N GLY A 426 14.11 2.02 -17.95
CA GLY A 426 13.26 3.14 -18.32
C GLY A 426 13.93 4.46 -18.64
N ILE A 427 13.12 5.39 -19.14
CA ILE A 427 13.54 6.73 -19.55
C ILE A 427 12.60 7.76 -18.92
N GLU A 428 13.16 8.76 -18.24
CA GLU A 428 12.41 9.87 -17.65
C GLU A 428 13.06 11.20 -18.03
N TYR A 429 12.26 12.15 -18.51
CA TYR A 429 12.73 13.43 -19.00
C TYR A 429 12.93 14.46 -17.88
N ASP A 430 12.02 14.53 -16.91
CA ASP A 430 12.12 15.52 -15.84
C ASP A 430 13.13 15.05 -14.77
N SER A 431 14.16 15.84 -14.50
CA SER A 431 15.22 15.50 -13.54
C SER A 431 14.74 15.21 -12.11
N ASN A 432 13.65 15.84 -11.65
CA ASN A 432 13.09 15.59 -10.32
C ASN A 432 12.26 14.30 -10.31
N MET A 433 11.48 14.08 -11.36
CA MET A 433 10.73 12.84 -11.55
C MET A 433 11.67 11.65 -11.73
N TYR A 434 12.77 11.83 -12.47
CA TYR A 434 13.83 10.85 -12.63
C TYR A 434 14.42 10.42 -11.29
N ALA A 435 14.83 11.38 -10.44
CA ALA A 435 15.33 11.08 -9.11
C ALA A 435 14.27 10.38 -8.24
N THR A 436 13.02 10.82 -8.36
CA THR A 436 11.87 10.18 -7.69
C THR A 436 11.67 8.73 -8.14
N ALA A 437 11.74 8.46 -9.44
CA ALA A 437 11.59 7.13 -10.03
C ALA A 437 12.67 6.18 -9.55
N VAL A 438 13.93 6.63 -9.60
CA VAL A 438 15.08 5.85 -9.12
C VAL A 438 14.94 5.55 -7.64
N THR A 439 14.58 6.53 -6.81
CA THR A 439 14.34 6.29 -5.39
C THR A 439 13.17 5.32 -5.17
N ASN A 440 12.06 5.46 -5.90
CA ASN A 440 10.92 4.58 -5.74
C ASN A 440 11.27 3.12 -6.09
N MET A 441 12.03 2.91 -7.17
CA MET A 441 12.55 1.58 -7.52
C MET A 441 13.45 1.02 -6.42
N LEU A 442 14.38 1.81 -5.89
CA LEU A 442 15.26 1.39 -4.78
C LEU A 442 14.46 1.00 -3.54
N LEU A 443 13.43 1.78 -3.19
CA LEU A 443 12.54 1.49 -2.06
C LEU A 443 11.73 0.21 -2.29
N HIS A 444 11.48 -0.18 -3.54
CA HIS A 444 10.88 -1.47 -3.92
C HIS A 444 11.92 -2.59 -4.15
N GLY A 445 13.17 -2.37 -3.77
CA GLY A 445 14.21 -3.40 -3.74
C GLY A 445 14.94 -3.59 -5.07
N ASP A 446 14.82 -2.65 -5.99
CA ASP A 446 15.57 -2.65 -7.23
C ASP A 446 17.10 -2.73 -7.00
N GLY A 447 17.77 -3.50 -7.87
CA GLY A 447 19.17 -3.86 -7.73
C GLY A 447 20.17 -2.90 -8.36
N LYS A 448 19.78 -2.06 -9.34
CA LYS A 448 20.72 -1.37 -10.25
C LYS A 448 20.15 -0.12 -10.98
N SER A 449 18.83 -0.03 -10.95
CA SER A 449 17.84 0.94 -11.41
C SER A 449 17.66 1.20 -12.89
N HIS A 450 18.64 1.03 -13.77
CA HIS A 450 18.48 1.04 -15.25
C HIS A 450 17.49 2.09 -15.85
N ILE A 451 17.21 3.16 -15.12
CA ILE A 451 16.44 4.32 -15.52
C ILE A 451 17.43 5.40 -15.92
N PHE A 452 17.17 6.07 -17.02
CA PHE A 452 18.00 7.11 -17.61
C PHE A 452 17.26 8.45 -17.57
N HIS A 453 17.99 9.52 -17.25
CA HIS A 453 17.48 10.86 -17.42
C HIS A 453 17.60 11.22 -18.90
N GLY A 454 16.50 11.11 -19.65
CA GLY A 454 16.55 11.02 -21.09
C GLY A 454 15.34 11.60 -21.80
N ASP A 455 15.57 12.00 -23.04
CA ASP A 455 14.54 12.42 -23.98
C ASP A 455 14.17 11.22 -24.87
N SER A 456 13.05 10.57 -24.56
CA SER A 456 12.54 9.43 -25.33
C SER A 456 11.91 9.85 -26.67
N GLU A 457 11.56 11.12 -26.84
CA GLU A 457 11.08 11.65 -28.12
C GLU A 457 12.24 11.77 -29.12
N ASN A 458 13.38 12.27 -28.66
CA ASN A 458 14.62 12.42 -29.45
C ASN A 458 15.61 11.25 -29.28
N ARG A 459 15.20 10.19 -28.58
CA ARG A 459 15.97 8.95 -28.33
C ARG A 459 17.38 9.20 -27.78
N ARG A 460 17.53 10.09 -26.79
CA ARG A 460 18.83 10.50 -26.26
C ARG A 460 18.89 10.51 -24.73
N ASP A 461 19.98 9.99 -24.18
CA ASP A 461 20.31 10.15 -22.76
C ASP A 461 20.86 11.56 -22.51
N LEU A 462 20.25 12.30 -21.59
CA LEU A 462 20.63 13.67 -21.26
C LEU A 462 21.82 13.72 -20.30
N THR A 463 22.20 12.60 -19.70
CA THR A 463 23.37 12.52 -18.80
C THR A 463 24.66 12.31 -19.58
N SER A 464 24.74 11.24 -20.39
CA SER A 464 25.93 10.94 -21.19
C SER A 464 25.94 11.62 -22.56
N GLY A 465 24.78 12.09 -23.05
CA GLY A 465 24.62 12.65 -24.39
C GLY A 465 24.57 11.62 -25.51
N LYS A 466 24.62 10.31 -25.21
CA LYS A 466 24.56 9.21 -26.18
C LYS A 466 23.14 8.94 -26.67
N SER A 467 23.02 8.31 -27.83
CA SER A 467 21.73 7.83 -28.34
C SER A 467 21.28 6.58 -27.57
N PHE A 468 19.97 6.39 -27.42
CA PHE A 468 19.43 5.17 -26.82
C PHE A 468 19.65 3.93 -27.69
N ASP A 469 19.82 4.10 -29.00
CA ASP A 469 20.20 3.00 -29.90
C ASP A 469 21.58 2.44 -29.53
N GLU A 470 22.54 3.31 -29.16
CA GLU A 470 23.86 2.90 -28.67
C GLU A 470 23.78 2.30 -27.25
N ILE A 471 23.00 2.90 -26.35
CA ILE A 471 22.91 2.44 -24.95
C ILE A 471 22.23 1.06 -24.87
N PHE A 472 21.26 0.79 -25.74
CA PHE A 472 20.48 -0.44 -25.72
C PHE A 472 20.93 -1.49 -26.74
N GLU A 473 22.09 -1.31 -27.39
CA GLU A 473 22.60 -2.21 -28.45
C GLU A 473 22.64 -3.69 -28.01
N ASP A 474 23.03 -3.94 -26.75
CA ASP A 474 23.17 -5.28 -26.17
C ASP A 474 21.90 -5.79 -25.44
N VAL A 475 20.77 -5.08 -25.54
CA VAL A 475 19.53 -5.40 -24.81
C VAL A 475 18.37 -5.58 -25.78
N GLN A 476 17.67 -6.70 -25.65
CA GLN A 476 16.45 -6.97 -26.41
C GLN A 476 15.23 -6.88 -25.50
N PHE A 477 14.42 -5.84 -25.68
CA PHE A 477 13.22 -5.64 -24.87
C PHE A 477 12.06 -6.49 -25.37
N ASP A 478 11.45 -7.23 -24.46
CA ASP A 478 10.30 -8.12 -24.69
C ASP A 478 8.97 -7.38 -24.56
N LYS A 479 8.89 -6.49 -23.57
CA LYS A 479 7.64 -5.89 -23.11
C LYS A 479 7.78 -4.37 -22.95
N LEU A 480 6.81 -3.64 -23.46
CA LEU A 480 6.67 -2.19 -23.29
C LEU A 480 5.41 -1.89 -22.48
N LEU A 481 5.56 -1.13 -21.40
CA LEU A 481 4.47 -0.69 -20.53
C LEU A 481 4.64 0.80 -20.27
N PHE A 482 3.73 1.63 -20.79
CA PHE A 482 3.84 3.07 -20.53
C PHE A 482 2.54 3.87 -20.77
N ASN A 483 2.52 5.09 -20.25
CA ASN A 483 1.48 6.10 -20.39
C ASN A 483 2.16 7.42 -20.81
N PRO A 484 2.32 7.69 -22.12
CA PRO A 484 3.02 8.88 -22.59
C PRO A 484 2.31 10.19 -22.22
N PRO A 485 3.02 11.33 -22.26
CA PRO A 485 2.38 12.64 -22.11
C PRO A 485 1.28 12.86 -23.17
N TYR A 486 0.42 13.86 -22.94
CA TYR A 486 -0.72 14.10 -23.85
C TYR A 486 -0.33 14.66 -25.23
N ASP A 487 0.87 15.23 -25.34
CA ASP A 487 1.42 15.76 -26.59
C ASP A 487 2.28 14.70 -27.32
N ASN A 488 2.30 14.76 -28.66
CA ASN A 488 3.13 13.89 -29.54
C ASN A 488 3.00 12.37 -29.31
N GLN A 489 1.81 11.90 -28.94
CA GLN A 489 1.57 10.53 -28.51
C GLN A 489 1.86 9.46 -29.56
N ASP A 490 1.52 9.71 -30.82
CA ASP A 490 1.82 8.84 -31.94
C ASP A 490 3.34 8.63 -32.09
N LYS A 491 4.13 9.70 -31.93
CA LYS A 491 5.60 9.61 -31.96
C LYS A 491 6.16 8.79 -30.78
N PHE A 492 5.62 8.98 -29.57
CA PHE A 492 6.00 8.15 -28.42
C PHE A 492 5.64 6.68 -28.63
N VAL A 493 4.43 6.37 -29.14
CA VAL A 493 4.01 5.02 -29.50
C VAL A 493 4.99 4.40 -30.49
N LYS A 494 5.30 5.11 -31.58
CA LYS A 494 6.25 4.63 -32.59
C LYS A 494 7.62 4.34 -31.97
N ASN A 495 8.21 5.31 -31.26
CA ASN A 495 9.53 5.17 -30.66
C ASN A 495 9.61 4.00 -29.68
N GLY A 496 8.58 3.79 -28.86
CA GLY A 496 8.50 2.70 -27.90
C GLY A 496 8.39 1.33 -28.58
N LEU A 497 7.52 1.22 -29.60
CA LEU A 497 7.36 -0.02 -30.36
C LEU A 497 8.63 -0.39 -31.14
N ASP A 498 9.35 0.60 -31.69
CA ASP A 498 10.60 0.40 -32.41
C ASP A 498 11.73 -0.18 -31.53
N ILE A 499 11.71 0.08 -30.22
CA ILE A 499 12.72 -0.41 -29.26
C ILE A 499 12.51 -1.89 -28.91
N LEU A 500 11.29 -2.41 -29.08
CA LEU A 500 11.01 -3.82 -28.79
C LEU A 500 11.67 -4.74 -29.80
N ARG A 501 12.00 -5.96 -29.37
CA ARG A 501 12.37 -7.04 -30.30
C ARG A 501 11.17 -7.45 -31.15
N LYS A 502 11.42 -8.12 -32.28
CA LYS A 502 10.36 -8.69 -33.11
C LYS A 502 9.48 -9.65 -32.33
N GLY A 503 8.16 -9.46 -32.40
CA GLY A 503 7.17 -10.23 -31.64
C GLY A 503 7.00 -9.76 -30.19
N GLY A 504 7.75 -8.75 -29.74
CA GLY A 504 7.57 -8.13 -28.43
C GLY A 504 6.16 -7.53 -28.29
N LYS A 505 5.68 -7.44 -27.04
CA LYS A 505 4.31 -6.97 -26.73
C LYS A 505 4.34 -5.61 -26.06
N ALA A 506 3.41 -4.75 -26.41
CA ALA A 506 3.22 -3.48 -25.73
C ALA A 506 1.79 -3.34 -25.20
N ALA A 507 1.66 -2.80 -23.98
CA ALA A 507 0.41 -2.20 -23.53
C ALA A 507 0.63 -0.71 -23.32
N ILE A 508 -0.20 0.11 -23.96
CA ILE A 508 -0.01 1.56 -24.02
C ILE A 508 -1.33 2.25 -23.66
N ILE A 509 -1.29 3.15 -22.67
CA ILE A 509 -2.45 4.02 -22.36
C ILE A 509 -2.36 5.27 -23.20
N ILE A 510 -3.35 5.53 -24.05
CA ILE A 510 -3.44 6.76 -24.84
C ILE A 510 -4.91 7.23 -24.94
N PRO A 511 -5.15 8.54 -25.13
CA PRO A 511 -6.41 9.11 -25.55
C PRO A 511 -7.04 8.35 -26.71
N LYS A 512 -8.37 8.19 -26.66
CA LYS A 512 -9.12 7.45 -27.69
C LYS A 512 -9.02 8.05 -29.10
N GLN A 513 -8.54 9.29 -29.22
CA GLN A 513 -8.44 10.01 -30.48
C GLN A 513 -7.04 9.98 -31.11
N THR A 514 -6.03 9.40 -30.44
CA THR A 514 -4.63 9.47 -30.87
C THR A 514 -4.43 9.01 -32.32
N PHE A 515 -5.00 7.87 -32.71
CA PHE A 515 -4.85 7.35 -34.07
C PHE A 515 -5.92 7.84 -35.07
N ASN A 516 -7.03 8.42 -34.60
CA ASN A 516 -8.16 8.80 -35.46
C ASN A 516 -7.81 9.96 -36.42
N LYS A 517 -6.81 10.77 -36.06
CA LYS A 517 -6.30 11.85 -36.93
C LYS A 517 -5.54 11.32 -38.15
N GLY A 518 -5.11 10.05 -38.13
CA GLY A 518 -4.23 9.47 -39.14
C GLY A 518 -2.89 10.22 -39.23
N GLY A 519 -2.27 10.18 -40.41
CA GLY A 519 -1.00 10.86 -40.67
C GLY A 519 0.18 9.90 -40.77
N LYS A 520 1.31 10.43 -41.24
CA LYS A 520 2.49 9.63 -41.60
C LYS A 520 2.99 8.72 -40.47
N VAL A 521 3.02 9.24 -39.25
CA VAL A 521 3.49 8.47 -38.08
C VAL A 521 2.54 7.32 -37.77
N VAL A 522 1.22 7.55 -37.85
CA VAL A 522 0.22 6.50 -37.66
C VAL A 522 0.33 5.43 -38.74
N ASP A 523 0.51 5.82 -40.01
CA ASP A 523 0.73 4.87 -41.10
C ASP A 523 2.01 4.04 -40.85
N GLU A 524 3.13 4.67 -40.49
CA GLU A 524 4.39 3.98 -40.15
C GLU A 524 4.24 2.98 -39.00
N ILE A 525 3.42 3.31 -37.99
CA ILE A 525 3.11 2.40 -36.88
C ILE A 525 2.43 1.14 -37.41
N PHE A 526 1.35 1.26 -38.18
CA PHE A 526 0.60 0.09 -38.66
C PHE A 526 1.31 -0.65 -39.81
N GLU A 527 2.23 0.00 -40.53
CA GLU A 527 3.13 -0.63 -41.49
C GLU A 527 4.18 -1.52 -40.83
N SER A 528 4.49 -1.28 -39.55
CA SER A 528 5.56 -2.00 -38.82
C SER A 528 5.04 -2.84 -37.65
N HIS A 529 3.87 -2.55 -37.11
CA HIS A 529 3.35 -3.17 -35.88
C HIS A 529 1.87 -3.54 -36.02
N ARG A 530 1.44 -4.56 -35.25
CA ARG A 530 0.08 -5.11 -35.30
C ARG A 530 -0.66 -4.75 -34.02
N LEU A 531 -1.79 -4.06 -34.16
CA LEU A 531 -2.76 -3.89 -33.08
C LEU A 531 -3.56 -5.19 -32.89
N GLU A 532 -3.71 -5.66 -31.65
CA GLU A 532 -4.41 -6.91 -31.32
C GLU A 532 -5.72 -6.66 -30.56
N ALA A 533 -5.69 -5.76 -29.59
CA ALA A 533 -6.84 -5.45 -28.76
C ALA A 533 -6.81 -4.01 -28.24
N VAL A 534 -8.00 -3.50 -27.91
CA VAL A 534 -8.19 -2.20 -27.27
C VAL A 534 -9.15 -2.35 -26.09
N PHE A 535 -8.67 -2.02 -24.89
CA PHE A 535 -9.50 -1.93 -23.69
C PHE A 535 -9.93 -0.47 -23.48
N ASP A 536 -11.18 -0.18 -23.83
CA ASP A 536 -11.85 1.11 -23.63
C ASP A 536 -12.23 1.25 -22.15
N LEU A 537 -11.59 2.20 -21.46
CA LEU A 537 -11.74 2.43 -20.02
C LEU A 537 -12.90 3.39 -19.70
N PRO A 538 -13.49 3.32 -18.50
CA PRO A 538 -14.53 4.25 -18.07
C PRO A 538 -14.02 5.70 -18.03
N VAL A 539 -14.92 6.65 -18.25
CA VAL A 539 -14.60 8.07 -18.17
C VAL A 539 -14.18 8.44 -16.75
N GLY A 540 -13.10 9.22 -16.62
CA GLY A 540 -12.69 9.81 -15.35
C GLY A 540 -11.76 8.96 -14.49
N GLN A 541 -11.15 7.92 -15.06
CA GLN A 541 -10.01 7.23 -14.43
C GLN A 541 -8.80 8.17 -14.25
N PHE A 542 -8.61 9.11 -15.17
CA PHE A 542 -7.49 10.06 -15.19
C PHE A 542 -7.99 11.50 -14.93
N LYS A 543 -8.83 11.69 -13.90
CA LYS A 543 -9.36 13.02 -13.54
C LYS A 543 -8.25 13.98 -13.09
N LYS A 544 -8.18 15.15 -13.75
CA LYS A 544 -7.45 16.31 -13.24
C LYS A 544 -8.15 16.85 -11.98
N LYS A 545 -7.38 17.44 -11.06
CA LYS A 545 -7.90 17.90 -9.74
C LYS A 545 -8.93 19.04 -9.86
N SER A 546 -9.00 19.74 -10.99
CA SER A 546 -9.85 20.91 -11.26
C SER A 546 -11.35 20.62 -11.48
N GLY A 547 -11.80 19.36 -11.37
CA GLY A 547 -13.22 19.03 -11.60
C GLY A 547 -13.64 19.00 -13.07
N THR A 548 -12.71 19.25 -14.00
CA THR A 548 -12.92 19.08 -15.44
C THR A 548 -12.98 17.58 -15.80
N VAL A 549 -13.75 17.24 -16.84
CA VAL A 549 -13.79 15.88 -17.42
C VAL A 549 -12.36 15.46 -17.76
N GLY A 550 -11.86 14.38 -17.15
CA GLY A 550 -10.53 13.85 -17.45
C GLY A 550 -10.43 13.34 -18.88
N THR A 551 -9.22 13.25 -19.43
CA THR A 551 -9.01 12.76 -20.79
C THR A 551 -9.57 11.34 -20.93
N ASP A 552 -10.35 11.12 -21.99
CA ASP A 552 -10.92 9.81 -22.29
C ASP A 552 -9.87 8.92 -22.96
N VAL A 553 -9.46 7.85 -22.30
CA VAL A 553 -8.31 7.01 -22.68
C VAL A 553 -8.69 5.54 -22.85
N ALA A 554 -7.84 4.79 -23.54
CA ALA A 554 -7.93 3.35 -23.68
C ALA A 554 -6.53 2.72 -23.62
N ILE A 555 -6.49 1.42 -23.33
CA ILE A 555 -5.27 0.61 -23.36
C ILE A 555 -5.20 -0.11 -24.70
N PHE A 556 -4.15 0.15 -25.48
CA PHE A 556 -3.88 -0.50 -26.76
C PHE A 556 -2.83 -1.60 -26.60
N ILE A 557 -3.12 -2.78 -27.13
CA ILE A 557 -2.23 -3.94 -27.09
C ILE A 557 -1.63 -4.16 -28.47
N PHE A 558 -0.31 -4.00 -28.59
CA PHE A 558 0.42 -4.17 -29.85
C PHE A 558 1.39 -5.34 -29.81
N THR A 559 1.66 -5.90 -30.99
CA THR A 559 2.83 -6.74 -31.29
C THR A 559 3.79 -5.98 -32.17
N ALA A 560 5.05 -5.90 -31.76
CA ALA A 560 6.09 -5.14 -32.45
C ALA A 560 6.71 -5.88 -33.64
N HIS A 561 7.06 -5.14 -34.71
CA HIS A 561 7.72 -5.62 -35.92
C HIS A 561 6.95 -6.72 -36.66
N GLU A 562 5.62 -6.65 -36.59
CA GLU A 562 4.67 -7.44 -37.35
C GLU A 562 3.66 -6.47 -37.98
N PRO A 563 3.71 -6.20 -39.29
CA PRO A 563 2.79 -5.26 -39.95
C PRO A 563 1.32 -5.65 -39.75
N HIS A 564 0.43 -4.66 -39.58
CA HIS A 564 -1.02 -4.91 -39.49
C HIS A 564 -1.64 -5.12 -40.87
N ASP A 565 -2.22 -6.31 -41.12
CA ASP A 565 -3.00 -6.59 -42.33
C ASP A 565 -4.48 -6.25 -42.09
N PHE A 566 -4.89 -5.04 -42.50
CA PHE A 566 -6.29 -4.56 -42.39
C PHE A 566 -7.34 -5.48 -43.05
N LYS A 567 -6.93 -6.47 -43.86
CA LYS A 567 -7.85 -7.43 -44.50
C LYS A 567 -7.95 -8.77 -43.77
N LYS A 568 -7.06 -9.06 -42.82
CA LYS A 568 -6.96 -10.37 -42.16
C LYS A 568 -6.83 -10.30 -40.65
N ASP A 569 -6.21 -9.25 -40.14
CA ASP A 569 -5.94 -9.10 -38.72
C ASP A 569 -7.15 -8.50 -38.02
N TYR A 570 -7.83 -9.33 -37.25
CA TYR A 570 -8.94 -8.91 -36.41
C TYR A 570 -8.42 -8.26 -35.13
N VAL A 571 -9.08 -7.16 -34.74
CA VAL A 571 -8.84 -6.46 -33.47
C VAL A 571 -10.04 -6.63 -32.57
N THR A 572 -9.79 -6.97 -31.31
CA THR A 572 -10.85 -7.10 -30.30
C THR A 572 -10.96 -5.83 -29.45
N PHE A 573 -12.16 -5.25 -29.42
CA PHE A 573 -12.52 -4.14 -28.57
C PHE A 573 -13.25 -4.62 -27.32
N ILE A 574 -12.77 -4.21 -26.15
CA ILE A 574 -13.35 -4.50 -24.84
C ILE A 574 -13.71 -3.17 -24.17
N LYS A 575 -14.99 -2.91 -23.92
CA LYS A 575 -15.45 -1.66 -23.29
C LYS A 575 -15.89 -1.90 -21.86
N LEU A 576 -15.14 -1.35 -20.92
CA LEU A 576 -15.43 -1.34 -19.50
C LEU A 576 -16.31 -0.13 -19.18
N LEU A 577 -17.54 -0.39 -18.72
CA LEU A 577 -18.54 0.62 -18.40
C LEU A 577 -18.31 1.23 -17.01
N LYS A 578 -17.84 0.42 -16.05
CA LYS A 578 -17.62 0.80 -14.65
C LYS A 578 -16.63 -0.16 -13.98
N ASP A 579 -15.84 0.32 -13.02
CA ASP A 579 -14.76 -0.43 -12.35
C ASP A 579 -14.82 -0.47 -10.81
N GLU A 580 -15.81 0.19 -10.19
CA GLU A 580 -15.99 0.23 -8.71
C GLU A 580 -14.78 0.80 -7.93
N VAL A 581 -13.92 1.61 -8.55
CA VAL A 581 -12.87 2.33 -7.83
C VAL A 581 -13.50 3.34 -6.88
N GLY A 582 -12.98 3.43 -5.65
CA GLY A 582 -13.51 4.34 -4.64
C GLY A 582 -13.41 5.80 -5.09
N THR A 583 -14.47 6.59 -4.90
CA THR A 583 -14.56 7.97 -5.40
C THR A 583 -14.58 9.04 -4.31
N LYS A 584 -14.70 8.65 -3.02
CA LYS A 584 -14.93 9.58 -1.90
C LYS A 584 -13.97 9.33 -0.73
N GLY A 585 -13.65 10.42 -0.02
CA GLY A 585 -12.88 10.39 1.22
C GLY A 585 -11.52 9.69 1.09
N ASN A 586 -11.14 8.92 2.11
CA ASN A 586 -9.87 8.16 2.16
C ASN A 586 -9.81 6.96 1.19
N LEU A 587 -10.92 6.63 0.52
CA LEU A 587 -11.00 5.56 -0.48
C LEU A 587 -10.90 6.09 -1.91
N LYS A 588 -10.77 7.41 -2.10
CA LYS A 588 -10.68 8.02 -3.42
C LYS A 588 -9.46 7.49 -4.19
N GLY A 589 -9.68 6.91 -5.37
CA GLY A 589 -8.64 6.31 -6.22
C GLY A 589 -8.11 4.96 -5.73
N VAL A 590 -8.77 4.33 -4.75
CA VAL A 590 -8.37 3.02 -4.22
C VAL A 590 -9.21 1.94 -4.89
N ALA A 591 -8.55 0.95 -5.49
CA ALA A 591 -9.18 -0.24 -6.02
C ALA A 591 -9.82 -1.05 -4.89
N SER A 592 -11.05 -1.52 -5.11
CA SER A 592 -11.74 -2.40 -4.17
C SER A 592 -11.57 -3.86 -4.59
N THR A 593 -11.90 -4.81 -3.71
CA THR A 593 -11.97 -6.23 -4.10
C THR A 593 -12.93 -6.47 -5.28
N LYS A 594 -13.92 -5.60 -5.48
CA LYS A 594 -14.78 -5.66 -6.67
C LYS A 594 -14.04 -5.19 -7.92
N THR A 595 -13.26 -4.11 -7.82
CA THR A 595 -12.37 -3.64 -8.89
C THR A 595 -11.42 -4.75 -9.33
N ASP A 596 -10.74 -5.40 -8.39
CA ASP A 596 -9.79 -6.48 -8.72
C ASP A 596 -10.48 -7.63 -9.47
N ARG A 597 -11.69 -8.01 -9.06
CA ARG A 597 -12.50 -9.03 -9.76
C ARG A 597 -12.89 -8.61 -11.17
N ILE A 598 -13.18 -7.33 -11.39
CA ILE A 598 -13.54 -6.79 -12.72
C ILE A 598 -12.35 -6.89 -13.67
N TYR A 599 -11.18 -6.41 -13.24
CA TYR A 599 -9.95 -6.48 -14.04
C TYR A 599 -9.49 -7.91 -14.27
N LYS A 600 -9.62 -8.79 -13.27
CA LYS A 600 -9.32 -10.22 -13.41
C LYS A 600 -10.17 -10.89 -14.51
N ARG A 601 -11.45 -10.53 -14.66
CA ARG A 601 -12.28 -11.06 -15.76
C ARG A 601 -11.82 -10.57 -17.13
N MET A 602 -11.36 -9.32 -17.25
CA MET A 602 -10.75 -8.85 -18.51
C MET A 602 -9.46 -9.62 -18.83
N LEU A 603 -8.65 -9.90 -17.81
CA LEU A 603 -7.44 -10.72 -17.95
C LEU A 603 -7.77 -12.15 -18.39
N GLU A 604 -8.71 -12.83 -17.72
CA GLU A 604 -9.18 -14.17 -18.08
C GLU A 604 -9.72 -14.21 -19.52
N PHE A 605 -10.44 -13.16 -19.95
CA PHE A 605 -10.90 -13.03 -21.32
C PHE A 605 -9.74 -12.92 -22.32
N ALA A 606 -8.74 -12.09 -22.03
CA ALA A 606 -7.53 -11.99 -22.86
C ALA A 606 -6.78 -13.33 -22.93
N GLN A 607 -6.63 -14.02 -21.79
CA GLN A 607 -5.99 -15.35 -21.70
C GLN A 607 -6.76 -16.44 -22.46
N SER A 608 -8.07 -16.29 -22.68
CA SER A 608 -8.86 -17.15 -23.57
C SER A 608 -8.55 -16.94 -25.07
N GLY A 609 -7.61 -16.05 -25.40
CA GLY A 609 -7.36 -15.59 -26.75
C GLY A 609 -8.49 -14.70 -27.28
N TYR A 610 -9.19 -13.99 -26.39
CA TYR A 610 -10.36 -13.15 -26.68
C TYR A 610 -11.57 -13.92 -27.25
N ARG A 611 -11.75 -15.19 -26.89
CA ARG A 611 -12.79 -16.07 -27.48
C ARG A 611 -13.94 -16.37 -26.54
N ASP A 612 -13.71 -16.49 -25.23
CA ASP A 612 -14.75 -16.87 -24.29
C ASP A 612 -15.57 -15.67 -23.81
N LEU A 613 -16.58 -15.30 -24.60
CA LEU A 613 -17.49 -14.19 -24.31
C LEU A 613 -18.29 -14.37 -23.00
N SER A 614 -18.38 -15.59 -22.46
CA SER A 614 -19.09 -15.86 -21.21
C SER A 614 -18.39 -15.21 -20.01
N ILE A 615 -17.07 -14.97 -20.12
CA ILE A 615 -16.25 -14.30 -19.10
C ILE A 615 -16.69 -12.86 -18.92
N LEU A 616 -17.13 -12.15 -19.96
CA LEU A 616 -17.54 -10.74 -19.90
C LEU A 616 -19.07 -10.53 -19.99
N LYS A 617 -19.87 -11.54 -19.62
CA LYS A 617 -21.35 -11.49 -19.73
C LYS A 617 -22.07 -10.46 -18.83
N ASN A 618 -21.41 -9.89 -17.83
CA ASN A 618 -22.07 -8.96 -16.90
C ASN A 618 -22.17 -7.56 -17.52
N ARG A 619 -23.34 -7.25 -18.10
CA ARG A 619 -23.64 -5.98 -18.77
C ARG A 619 -23.71 -4.75 -17.86
N ALA A 620 -23.66 -4.92 -16.54
CA ALA A 620 -23.47 -3.80 -15.62
C ALA A 620 -22.04 -3.25 -15.67
N TYR A 621 -21.06 -4.08 -16.06
CA TYR A 621 -19.64 -3.72 -16.07
C TYR A 621 -19.03 -3.70 -17.46
N PHE A 622 -19.50 -4.56 -18.38
CA PHE A 622 -18.89 -4.71 -19.70
C PHE A 622 -19.92 -4.53 -20.81
N ALA A 623 -19.58 -3.76 -21.84
CA ALA A 623 -20.29 -3.85 -23.10
C ALA A 623 -20.01 -5.20 -23.77
N GLU A 624 -20.77 -5.55 -24.81
CA GLU A 624 -20.48 -6.74 -25.61
C GLU A 624 -19.15 -6.56 -26.35
N PRO A 625 -18.16 -7.47 -26.19
CA PRO A 625 -16.90 -7.38 -26.93
C PRO A 625 -17.12 -7.45 -28.44
N LEU A 626 -16.34 -6.69 -29.21
CA LEU A 626 -16.42 -6.64 -30.67
C LEU A 626 -15.10 -7.10 -31.26
N THR A 627 -15.11 -8.07 -32.18
CA THR A 627 -13.93 -8.52 -32.92
C THR A 627 -14.13 -8.22 -34.39
N VAL A 628 -13.36 -7.28 -34.93
CA VAL A 628 -13.60 -6.71 -36.27
C VAL A 628 -12.29 -6.55 -37.05
N LEU A 629 -12.38 -6.51 -38.38
CA LEU A 629 -11.30 -6.01 -39.23
C LEU A 629 -11.30 -4.48 -39.13
N LEU A 630 -10.12 -3.89 -38.90
CA LEU A 630 -10.03 -2.45 -38.78
C LEU A 630 -10.23 -1.73 -40.12
N GLU A 631 -10.89 -0.59 -40.06
CA GLU A 631 -10.87 0.42 -41.11
C GLU A 631 -9.92 1.55 -40.69
N LYS A 632 -9.09 2.04 -41.63
CA LYS A 632 -8.20 3.17 -41.36
C LYS A 632 -9.00 4.38 -40.84
N GLY A 633 -8.54 4.95 -39.72
CA GLY A 633 -9.21 6.06 -39.04
C GLY A 633 -10.31 5.64 -38.05
N LYS A 634 -10.59 4.34 -37.90
CA LYS A 634 -11.55 3.79 -36.95
C LYS A 634 -10.85 2.81 -35.98
N TYR A 635 -10.36 3.33 -34.86
CA TYR A 635 -9.54 2.56 -33.90
C TYR A 635 -10.17 2.40 -32.52
N MET A 636 -11.47 2.67 -32.37
CA MET A 636 -12.17 2.64 -31.08
C MET A 636 -13.46 1.82 -31.12
N TYR A 637 -13.88 1.32 -29.94
CA TYR A 637 -15.13 0.56 -29.77
C TYR A 637 -16.33 1.26 -30.40
N ARG A 638 -16.51 2.56 -30.13
CA ARG A 638 -17.62 3.36 -30.66
C ARG A 638 -17.69 3.43 -32.18
N ASN A 639 -16.58 3.17 -32.89
CA ASN A 639 -16.59 3.14 -34.35
C ASN A 639 -17.33 1.92 -34.93
N TYR A 640 -17.46 0.86 -34.13
CA TYR A 640 -18.03 -0.44 -34.54
C TYR A 640 -19.23 -0.86 -33.66
N GLU A 641 -19.53 -0.11 -32.60
CA GLU A 641 -20.73 -0.31 -31.79
C GLU A 641 -21.96 -0.27 -32.70
N PRO A 642 -22.86 -1.27 -32.61
CA PRO A 642 -24.14 -1.22 -33.32
C PRO A 642 -24.85 0.07 -32.89
N LYS A 643 -24.97 1.03 -33.81
CA LYS A 643 -25.78 2.20 -33.55
C LYS A 643 -27.23 1.70 -33.40
N PRO A 644 -27.91 1.96 -32.28
CA PRO A 644 -29.35 1.81 -32.27
C PRO A 644 -29.90 2.62 -33.45
N ASP A 645 -30.98 2.18 -34.08
CA ASP A 645 -31.77 3.05 -34.97
C ASP A 645 -32.36 4.15 -34.09
N ILE A 646 -31.56 5.16 -33.79
CA ILE A 646 -31.99 6.41 -33.18
C ILE A 646 -32.54 7.20 -34.34
N ILE A 647 -33.82 7.02 -34.61
CA ILE A 647 -34.59 7.92 -35.47
C ILE A 647 -34.87 9.14 -34.61
N PRO A 648 -34.25 10.31 -34.89
CA PRO A 648 -34.51 11.52 -34.12
C PRO A 648 -36.01 11.79 -34.15
N THR A 649 -36.58 12.00 -32.98
CA THR A 649 -37.96 12.45 -32.88
C THR A 649 -38.04 13.94 -33.20
N GLU A 650 -39.22 14.42 -33.55
CA GLU A 650 -39.47 15.86 -33.66
C GLU A 650 -39.16 16.58 -32.34
N GLU A 651 -39.35 15.90 -31.21
CA GLU A 651 -39.04 16.40 -29.87
C GLU A 651 -37.52 16.59 -29.67
N ASP A 652 -36.70 15.62 -30.04
CA ASP A 652 -35.23 15.73 -29.99
C ASP A 652 -34.71 16.89 -30.86
N PHE A 653 -35.33 17.09 -32.04
CA PHE A 653 -35.01 18.21 -32.92
C PHE A 653 -35.39 19.55 -32.29
N MET A 654 -36.59 19.65 -31.73
CA MET A 654 -37.08 20.87 -31.08
C MET A 654 -36.28 21.21 -29.82
N GLU A 655 -35.85 20.23 -29.04
CA GLU A 655 -34.97 20.42 -27.89
C GLU A 655 -33.60 20.94 -28.32
N THR A 656 -32.97 20.31 -29.32
CA THR A 656 -31.67 20.76 -29.86
C THR A 656 -31.74 22.19 -30.43
N VAL A 657 -32.82 22.52 -31.14
CA VAL A 657 -33.06 23.88 -31.64
C VAL A 657 -33.28 24.85 -30.48
N GLY A 658 -34.01 24.43 -29.45
CA GLY A 658 -34.24 25.20 -28.24
C GLY A 658 -32.94 25.55 -27.51
N GLU A 659 -32.09 24.57 -27.25
CA GLU A 659 -30.77 24.76 -26.62
C GLU A 659 -29.87 25.69 -27.44
N TYR A 660 -29.89 25.57 -28.77
CA TYR A 660 -29.12 26.46 -29.65
C TYR A 660 -29.64 27.91 -29.62
N LEU A 661 -30.96 28.09 -29.62
CA LEU A 661 -31.57 29.42 -29.48
C LEU A 661 -31.31 30.03 -28.11
N GLU A 662 -31.32 29.23 -27.04
CA GLU A 662 -30.98 29.65 -25.69
C GLU A 662 -29.51 30.07 -25.59
N PHE A 663 -28.59 29.32 -26.21
CA PHE A 663 -27.20 29.71 -26.34
C PHE A 663 -27.04 31.06 -27.08
N LEU A 664 -27.73 31.26 -28.20
CA LEU A 664 -27.69 32.54 -28.93
C LEU A 664 -28.24 33.70 -28.10
N LEU A 665 -29.30 33.46 -27.32
CA LEU A 665 -29.87 34.44 -26.39
C LEU A 665 -28.86 34.80 -25.29
N MET A 666 -28.26 33.80 -24.65
CA MET A 666 -27.22 33.99 -23.62
C MET A 666 -26.02 34.77 -24.16
N GLU A 667 -25.58 34.46 -25.38
CA GLU A 667 -24.47 35.17 -26.01
C GLU A 667 -24.85 36.62 -26.36
N SER A 668 -26.09 36.87 -26.78
CA SER A 668 -26.58 38.24 -26.99
C SER A 668 -26.67 39.05 -25.70
N TYR A 669 -27.07 38.43 -24.59
CA TYR A 669 -27.06 39.07 -23.25
C TYR A 669 -25.64 39.37 -22.80
N ARG A 670 -24.70 38.44 -23.01
CA ARG A 670 -23.28 38.63 -22.69
C ARG A 670 -22.69 39.83 -23.44
N ILE A 671 -22.99 39.96 -24.74
CA ILE A 671 -22.55 41.10 -25.56
C ILE A 671 -23.19 42.41 -25.07
N MET A 672 -24.48 42.40 -24.72
CA MET A 672 -25.16 43.59 -24.17
C MET A 672 -24.64 44.01 -22.79
N GLU A 673 -24.23 43.08 -21.93
CA GLU A 673 -23.58 43.38 -20.66
C GLU A 673 -22.17 43.95 -20.88
N GLU A 674 -21.40 43.41 -21.83
CA GLU A 674 -20.08 43.96 -22.20
C GLU A 674 -20.17 45.37 -22.80
N GLU A 675 -21.18 45.66 -23.63
CA GLU A 675 -21.41 47.01 -24.18
C GLU A 675 -21.95 48.01 -23.13
N ALA A 676 -22.63 47.55 -22.07
CA ALA A 676 -23.13 48.40 -21.00
C ALA A 676 -22.07 48.80 -19.97
N ASP A 677 -21.02 47.98 -19.79
CA ASP A 677 -19.87 48.27 -18.93
C ASP A 677 -18.85 49.23 -19.59
N ASP A 678 -18.86 49.37 -20.93
CA ASP A 678 -18.00 50.32 -21.66
C ASP A 678 -18.55 51.77 -21.71
N ASP A 679 -19.81 51.99 -21.30
CA ASP A 679 -20.50 53.30 -21.25
C ASP A 679 -20.57 53.93 -19.82
N ILE A 680 -19.83 53.38 -18.84
CA ILE A 680 -19.65 53.91 -17.46
C ILE A 680 -18.17 54.31 -17.24
#